data_AF-A0A932VAC2-F1
#
_entry.id   AF-A0A932VAC2-F1
#
_cell.length_a   1.000
_cell.length_b   1.000
_cell.length_c   1.000
_cell.angle_alpha   90.00
_cell.angle_beta   90.00
_cell.angle_gamma   90.00
#
_symmetry.space_group_name_H-M   'P 1'
#
loop_
_entity.id
_entity.type
_entity.pdbx_description
1 polymer ?
#
loop_
_entity_poly.entity_id
_entity_poly.type
_entity_poly.pdbx_seq_one_letter_code
_entity_poly.pdbx_strand_id
1 'polypeptide(L)'
;MDLHLHTPASADYKQLTVTYLDFLKRAEEKNLDLIAFTDHNTVKGYARFLEEIENLELLERLKRLRGDESDRLLEYRRLREKIVILPGFEFTATLGFHVLGIFPPGKSVRELELLLLSLRVPTDKLDQGSGEVGATSDVLTAYRMIHDAGGLAIAAHANSSHGVAMPGFDFGGQTRIAYTQDANLHALEVTDLDSKSRRRTAAFFSGTKPEYPRRMHCIQGSDAHKLDYDSKFKNEMGLGDRATEIFLDDLSFDAIKEVFLGNDYSRTRPARSHAEEPFDPLRAAREQGNTLVQAFHERFADKRGVNAEILHDVVALANTNGGNIYVGASESARAAVVGVERTESAITDLRAATARQITPQLEVQIDILKSQGKNVLQVIVPRGSEAPYALDDAYIYVRSEGETNLAVRDELIQLVREAIALGTLAPTATAPASTAPGAVSETISPKVKPPRTGVEIASFEVKKGTKYFAVRDLRNARIVTNVTRASARKLWQYAIEEREKNPVDSKKVQWVGDIGIWKQHKHGGKMRYDLVQRAGEKIFVYYGVTEDGIHDQWRTLIAGEETGAMEMSAPELPADAQVNADLIAPMNEMEMPREMEDASEPRAEIAAEMIPPIDVAEDFTATAELETPAEMEMPPAQTETEIQTPANDLPPVIPNPSEPRPSDAQPKSTAQTWREELERAMKETNDRSRAD
;
A
#
# COMPACT_ATOMS: atom_id res chain seq x y z
N MET A 1 10.81 13.51 0.45
CA MET A 1 9.59 14.34 0.41
C MET A 1 8.52 13.75 1.30
N ASP A 2 7.63 14.59 1.84
CA ASP A 2 6.50 14.18 2.68
C ASP A 2 5.19 14.73 2.11
N LEU A 3 4.32 13.84 1.64
CA LEU A 3 3.14 14.19 0.86
C LEU A 3 1.84 14.17 1.68
N HIS A 4 1.93 13.90 2.98
CA HIS A 4 0.76 13.83 3.86
C HIS A 4 1.09 14.51 5.20
N LEU A 5 0.65 15.77 5.35
CA LEU A 5 0.87 16.59 6.53
C LEU A 5 -0.38 17.39 6.88
N HIS A 6 -0.70 17.44 8.16
CA HIS A 6 -1.72 18.33 8.69
C HIS A 6 -1.07 19.59 9.27
N THR A 7 -1.78 20.70 9.17
CA THR A 7 -1.40 21.99 9.73
C THR A 7 -2.35 22.36 10.88
N PRO A 8 -2.11 23.46 11.61
CA PRO A 8 -3.07 23.96 12.60
C PRO A 8 -4.46 24.33 12.05
N ALA A 9 -4.68 24.23 10.73
CA ALA A 9 -6.01 24.35 10.14
C ALA A 9 -6.83 23.05 10.24
N SER A 10 -6.21 21.89 10.47
CA SER A 10 -6.91 20.64 10.80
C SER A 10 -7.37 20.66 12.26
N ALA A 11 -8.59 20.16 12.51
CA ALA A 11 -9.25 20.24 13.82
C ALA A 11 -8.55 19.42 14.92
N ASP A 12 -7.84 18.37 14.52
CA ASP A 12 -7.12 17.42 15.37
C ASP A 12 -5.61 17.68 15.45
N TYR A 13 -5.14 18.80 14.89
CA TYR A 13 -3.75 19.21 15.04
C TYR A 13 -3.45 19.57 16.50
N LYS A 14 -2.43 18.91 17.08
CA LYS A 14 -2.20 18.90 18.53
C LYS A 14 -1.51 20.15 19.06
N GLN A 15 -0.84 20.91 18.20
CA GLN A 15 0.01 22.03 18.60
C GLN A 15 -0.41 23.33 17.89
N LEU A 16 -1.45 24.00 18.40
CA LEU A 16 -2.02 25.19 17.77
C LEU A 16 -1.09 26.42 17.74
N THR A 17 -0.02 26.43 18.53
CA THR A 17 0.95 27.55 18.58
C THR A 17 2.05 27.45 17.53
N VAL A 18 2.12 26.36 16.78
CA VAL A 18 3.15 26.14 15.75
C VAL A 18 2.88 27.04 14.56
N THR A 19 3.90 27.76 14.10
CA THR A 19 3.79 28.65 12.92
C THR A 19 4.14 27.91 11.64
N TYR A 20 3.68 28.40 10.48
CA TYR A 20 4.06 27.81 9.19
C TYR A 20 5.58 27.91 8.92
N LEU A 21 6.24 28.91 9.50
CA LEU A 21 7.70 29.00 9.47
C LEU A 21 8.37 27.84 10.21
N ASP A 22 7.80 27.40 11.34
CA ASP A 22 8.33 26.26 12.10
C ASP A 22 8.20 24.96 11.31
N PHE A 23 7.11 24.77 10.54
CA PHE A 23 6.96 23.66 9.60
C PHE A 23 8.10 23.62 8.57
N LEU A 24 8.42 24.77 7.96
CA LEU A 24 9.47 24.85 6.95
C LEU A 24 10.87 24.63 7.53
N LYS A 25 11.14 25.19 8.72
CA LYS A 25 12.39 24.91 9.44
C LYS A 25 12.53 23.43 9.77
N ARG A 26 11.45 22.81 10.25
CA ARG A 26 11.44 21.38 10.55
C ARG A 26 11.64 20.52 9.31
N ALA A 27 11.02 20.90 8.19
CA ALA A 27 11.22 20.24 6.91
C ALA A 27 12.68 20.34 6.45
N GLU A 28 13.33 21.50 6.63
CA GLU A 28 14.76 21.66 6.36
C GLU A 28 15.62 20.78 7.27
N GLU A 29 15.36 20.74 8.58
CA GLU A 29 16.09 19.88 9.52
C GLU A 29 15.98 18.39 9.17
N LYS A 30 14.82 17.98 8.63
CA LYS A 30 14.55 16.62 8.15
C LYS A 30 15.10 16.36 6.73
N ASN A 31 15.77 17.33 6.12
CA ASN A 31 16.28 17.29 4.75
C ASN A 31 15.19 16.93 3.72
N LEU A 32 14.02 17.55 3.84
CA LEU A 32 12.93 17.39 2.88
C LEU A 32 13.02 18.46 1.80
N ASP A 33 13.13 18.04 0.54
CA ASP A 33 13.09 18.96 -0.60
C ASP A 33 11.66 19.39 -0.97
N LEU A 34 10.65 18.62 -0.54
CA LEU A 34 9.25 18.85 -0.89
C LEU A 34 8.31 18.36 0.20
N ILE A 35 7.30 19.18 0.47
CA ILE A 35 6.19 18.90 1.40
C ILE A 35 4.83 19.22 0.76
N ALA A 36 3.76 18.57 1.19
CA ALA A 36 2.39 18.91 0.82
C ALA A 36 1.55 19.19 2.07
N PHE A 37 0.77 20.28 2.06
CA PHE A 37 -0.23 20.52 3.10
C PHE A 37 -1.53 19.85 2.68
N THR A 38 -2.01 18.92 3.50
CA THR A 38 -3.16 18.05 3.19
C THR A 38 -4.12 18.01 4.37
N ASP A 39 -4.59 19.18 4.79
CA ASP A 39 -5.54 19.28 5.90
C ASP A 39 -6.87 18.56 5.59
N HIS A 40 -7.56 18.08 6.62
CA HIS A 40 -8.82 17.36 6.46
C HIS A 40 -9.91 18.23 5.84
N ASN A 41 -10.37 17.88 4.64
CA ASN A 41 -11.50 18.51 3.94
C ASN A 41 -11.38 20.04 3.80
N THR A 42 -10.16 20.58 3.83
CA THR A 42 -9.89 22.01 3.74
C THR A 42 -8.53 22.29 3.10
N VAL A 43 -8.39 23.49 2.53
CA VAL A 43 -7.11 24.02 2.03
C VAL A 43 -6.65 25.25 2.80
N LYS A 44 -7.30 25.53 3.94
CA LYS A 44 -7.09 26.74 4.74
C LYS A 44 -5.69 26.85 5.31
N GLY A 45 -5.03 25.73 5.63
CA GLY A 45 -3.65 25.75 6.08
C GLY A 45 -2.72 26.35 5.03
N TYR A 46 -2.88 25.93 3.77
CA TYR A 46 -2.16 26.49 2.64
C TYR A 46 -2.55 27.95 2.36
N ALA A 47 -3.84 28.29 2.45
CA ALA A 47 -4.32 29.66 2.25
C ALA A 47 -3.72 30.63 3.29
N ARG A 48 -3.72 30.27 4.58
CA ARG A 48 -3.13 31.08 5.66
C ARG A 48 -1.63 31.24 5.51
N PHE A 49 -0.93 30.19 5.08
CA PHE A 49 0.49 30.25 4.77
C PHE A 49 0.80 31.29 3.67
N LEU A 50 0.03 31.27 2.57
CA LEU A 50 0.17 32.27 1.51
C LEU A 50 -0.16 33.68 2.00
N GLU A 51 -1.27 33.84 2.72
CA GLU A 51 -1.72 35.11 3.28
C GLU A 51 -0.67 35.73 4.22
N GLU A 52 -0.01 34.93 5.06
CA GLU A 52 1.06 35.40 5.96
C GLU A 52 2.22 36.01 5.16
N ILE A 53 2.64 35.35 4.08
CA ILE A 53 3.72 35.84 3.21
C ILE A 53 3.28 37.10 2.45
N GLU A 54 2.09 37.08 1.85
CA GLU A 54 1.55 38.22 1.10
C GLU A 54 1.43 39.47 2.00
N ASN A 55 1.03 39.29 3.26
CA ASN A 55 0.97 40.36 4.25
C ASN A 55 2.36 40.93 4.56
N LEU A 56 3.37 40.07 4.75
CA LEU A 56 4.76 40.50 4.96
C LEU A 56 5.33 41.24 3.74
N GLU A 57 5.09 40.73 2.52
CA GLU A 57 5.50 41.39 1.27
C GLU A 57 4.78 42.72 1.05
N LEU A 58 3.50 42.81 1.42
CA LEU A 58 2.75 44.05 1.41
C LEU A 58 3.37 45.08 2.37
N LEU A 59 3.72 44.69 3.59
CA LEU A 59 4.38 45.57 4.56
C LEU A 59 5.76 46.04 4.08
N GLU A 60 6.53 45.18 3.43
CA GLU A 60 7.81 45.53 2.79
C GLU A 60 7.61 46.59 1.70
N ARG A 61 6.66 46.37 0.79
CA ARG A 61 6.33 47.30 -0.29
C ARG A 61 5.85 48.66 0.23
N LEU A 62 5.09 48.65 1.33
CA LEU A 62 4.64 49.86 2.01
C LEU A 62 5.73 50.53 2.87
N LYS A 63 6.93 49.93 2.97
CA LYS A 63 8.03 50.37 3.84
C LYS A 63 7.63 50.49 5.31
N ARG A 64 6.74 49.61 5.76
CA ARG A 64 6.22 49.52 7.13
C ARG A 64 6.66 48.25 7.87
N LEU A 65 7.51 47.45 7.24
CA LEU A 65 8.03 46.20 7.79
C LEU A 65 8.91 46.47 9.02
N ARG A 66 8.61 45.78 10.13
CA ARG A 66 9.41 45.82 11.36
C ARG A 66 10.61 44.88 11.25
N GLY A 67 11.57 44.99 12.19
CA GLY A 67 12.80 44.19 12.17
C GLY A 67 12.53 42.68 12.24
N ASP A 68 11.68 42.26 13.17
CA ASP A 68 11.26 40.87 13.35
C ASP A 68 10.47 40.32 12.14
N GLU A 69 9.63 41.14 11.53
CA GLU A 69 8.89 40.81 10.30
C GLU A 69 9.81 40.69 9.09
N SER A 70 10.84 41.53 9.02
CA SER A 70 11.88 41.46 7.99
C SER A 70 12.66 40.15 8.08
N ASP A 71 13.08 39.77 9.29
CA ASP A 71 13.80 38.51 9.50
C ASP A 71 12.92 37.30 9.13
N ARG A 72 11.64 37.33 9.49
CA ARG A 72 10.67 36.30 9.09
C ARG A 72 10.49 36.20 7.58
N LEU A 73 10.33 37.32 6.89
CA LEU A 73 10.16 37.34 5.43
C LEU A 73 11.40 36.83 4.71
N LEU A 74 12.60 37.20 5.17
CA LEU A 74 13.86 36.69 4.64
C LEU A 74 13.98 35.17 4.83
N GLU A 75 13.56 34.67 5.99
CA GLU A 75 13.58 33.23 6.27
C GLU A 75 12.56 32.47 5.40
N TYR A 76 11.35 33.01 5.20
CA TYR A 76 10.40 32.45 4.24
C TYR A 76 10.95 32.38 2.82
N ARG A 77 11.59 33.45 2.34
CA ARG A 77 12.23 33.48 1.01
C ARG A 77 13.31 32.40 0.90
N ARG A 78 14.21 32.33 1.88
CA ARG A 78 15.30 31.33 1.93
C ARG A 78 14.76 29.89 1.93
N LEU A 79 13.73 29.61 2.71
CA LEU A 79 13.16 28.26 2.82
C LEU A 79 12.36 27.88 1.57
N ARG A 80 11.63 28.82 0.96
CA ARG A 80 10.89 28.57 -0.29
C ARG A 80 11.78 28.39 -1.52
N GLU A 81 13.02 28.88 -1.48
CA GLU A 81 14.03 28.57 -2.50
C GLU A 81 14.55 27.12 -2.39
N LYS A 82 14.46 26.52 -1.19
CA LYS A 82 14.97 25.17 -0.90
C LYS A 82 13.90 24.09 -0.93
N ILE A 83 12.68 24.42 -0.46
CA ILE A 83 11.60 23.46 -0.22
C ILE A 83 10.40 23.83 -1.08
N VAL A 84 9.98 22.89 -1.92
CA VAL A 84 8.74 23.01 -2.69
C VAL A 84 7.55 22.65 -1.82
N ILE A 85 6.53 23.50 -1.81
CA ILE A 85 5.33 23.34 -0.98
C ILE A 85 4.14 23.16 -1.92
N LEU A 86 3.52 21.99 -1.89
CA LEU A 86 2.37 21.67 -2.72
C LEU A 86 1.05 21.91 -1.97
N PRO A 87 0.07 22.57 -2.62
CA PRO A 87 -1.28 22.61 -2.10
C PRO A 87 -1.95 21.24 -2.20
N GLY A 88 -2.73 20.88 -1.18
CA GLY A 88 -3.52 19.67 -1.19
C GLY A 88 -4.56 19.67 -0.07
N PHE A 89 -5.29 18.56 0.02
CA PHE A 89 -6.23 18.27 1.10
C PHE A 89 -6.33 16.75 1.29
N GLU A 90 -6.69 16.32 2.49
CA GLU A 90 -7.13 14.96 2.74
C GLU A 90 -8.66 14.94 2.80
N PHE A 91 -9.28 14.36 1.77
CA PHE A 91 -10.72 14.29 1.63
C PHE A 91 -11.26 13.02 2.29
N THR A 92 -12.29 13.18 3.11
CA THR A 92 -13.04 12.06 3.69
C THR A 92 -14.22 11.72 2.77
N ALA A 93 -14.09 10.62 2.04
CA ALA A 93 -15.12 10.07 1.18
C ALA A 93 -16.21 9.31 1.97
N THR A 94 -17.28 8.92 1.27
CA THR A 94 -18.34 8.07 1.85
C THR A 94 -17.74 6.83 2.55
N LEU A 95 -18.35 6.42 3.67
CA LEU A 95 -17.86 5.36 4.56
C LEU A 95 -16.59 5.72 5.34
N GLY A 96 -16.17 6.99 5.30
CA GLY A 96 -15.04 7.49 6.08
C GLY A 96 -13.68 7.18 5.45
N PHE A 97 -13.60 6.87 4.15
CA PHE A 97 -12.31 6.59 3.52
C PHE A 97 -11.55 7.87 3.21
N HIS A 98 -10.25 7.90 3.47
CA HIS A 98 -9.43 9.08 3.21
C HIS A 98 -8.73 9.02 1.85
N VAL A 99 -8.74 10.15 1.14
CA VAL A 99 -8.15 10.32 -0.18
C VAL A 99 -7.38 11.63 -0.20
N LEU A 100 -6.09 11.58 -0.50
CA LEU A 100 -5.29 12.78 -0.72
C LEU A 100 -5.49 13.30 -2.14
N GLY A 101 -5.76 14.60 -2.24
CA GLY A 101 -5.65 15.36 -3.47
C GLY A 101 -4.47 16.32 -3.37
N ILE A 102 -3.43 16.12 -4.18
CA ILE A 102 -2.24 16.99 -4.23
C ILE A 102 -2.20 17.70 -5.58
N PHE A 103 -1.91 18.99 -5.59
CA PHE A 103 -2.04 19.85 -6.77
C PHE A 103 -0.74 20.61 -7.06
N PRO A 104 -0.55 21.09 -8.31
CA PRO A 104 0.60 21.91 -8.64
C PRO A 104 0.56 23.23 -7.85
N PRO A 105 1.73 23.84 -7.55
CA PRO A 105 1.82 25.05 -6.73
C PRO A 105 1.12 26.27 -7.33
N GLY A 106 0.82 26.26 -8.64
CA GLY A 106 0.06 27.32 -9.31
C GLY A 106 -1.47 27.18 -9.21
N LYS A 107 -1.99 26.09 -8.63
CA LYS A 107 -3.44 25.89 -8.48
C LYS A 107 -3.99 26.84 -7.42
N SER A 108 -5.02 27.60 -7.76
CA SER A 108 -5.54 28.62 -6.83
C SER A 108 -6.35 27.99 -5.68
N VAL A 109 -6.28 28.62 -4.50
CA VAL A 109 -7.06 28.19 -3.32
C VAL A 109 -8.56 28.09 -3.65
N ARG A 110 -9.09 29.05 -4.42
CA ARG A 110 -10.50 29.09 -4.83
C ARG A 110 -10.92 27.90 -5.70
N GLU A 111 -10.05 27.46 -6.62
CA GLU A 111 -10.33 26.27 -7.42
C GLU A 111 -10.38 25.00 -6.56
N LEU A 112 -9.54 24.92 -5.52
CA LEU A 112 -9.52 23.78 -4.60
C LEU A 112 -10.75 23.78 -3.68
N GLU A 113 -11.18 24.94 -3.19
CA GLU A 113 -12.43 25.09 -2.44
C GLU A 113 -13.65 24.70 -3.31
N LEU A 114 -13.68 25.13 -4.57
CA LEU A 114 -14.71 24.72 -5.52
C LEU A 114 -14.72 23.20 -5.74
N LEU A 115 -13.55 22.57 -5.80
CA LEU A 115 -13.43 21.12 -5.90
C LEU A 115 -13.99 20.42 -4.66
N LEU A 116 -13.64 20.88 -3.45
CA LEU A 116 -14.18 20.34 -2.20
C LEU A 116 -15.71 20.48 -2.12
N LEU A 117 -16.26 21.63 -2.54
CA LEU A 117 -17.71 21.83 -2.65
C LEU A 117 -18.35 20.86 -3.66
N SER A 118 -17.68 20.64 -4.79
CA SER A 118 -18.15 19.71 -5.83
C SER A 118 -18.09 18.25 -5.36
N LEU A 119 -17.17 17.93 -4.44
CA LEU A 119 -17.08 16.66 -3.72
C LEU A 119 -18.13 16.54 -2.59
N ARG A 120 -18.98 17.55 -2.42
CA ARG A 120 -20.06 17.64 -1.43
C ARG A 120 -19.58 17.83 0.01
N VAL A 121 -18.40 18.43 0.21
CA VAL A 121 -18.02 18.93 1.53
C VAL A 121 -18.97 20.08 1.91
N PRO A 122 -19.66 20.01 3.05
CA PRO A 122 -20.57 21.09 3.48
C PRO A 122 -19.83 22.42 3.65
N THR A 123 -20.46 23.52 3.25
CA THR A 123 -19.87 24.86 3.30
C THR A 123 -19.46 25.27 4.71
N ASP A 124 -20.24 24.87 5.72
CA ASP A 124 -19.98 25.14 7.14
C ASP A 124 -18.80 24.33 7.70
N LYS A 125 -18.39 23.26 7.00
CA LYS A 125 -17.29 22.38 7.38
C LYS A 125 -15.96 22.69 6.69
N LEU A 126 -15.99 23.39 5.55
CA LEU A 126 -14.78 23.78 4.81
C LEU A 126 -13.75 24.52 5.68
N ASP A 127 -14.22 25.31 6.65
CA ASP A 127 -13.37 26.13 7.50
C ASP A 127 -12.87 25.43 8.77
N GLN A 128 -13.40 24.23 9.06
CA GLN A 128 -13.18 23.53 10.33
C GLN A 128 -11.98 22.58 10.28
N GLY A 129 -11.59 22.12 9.08
CA GLY A 129 -10.54 21.13 8.96
C GLY A 129 -10.88 19.79 9.63
N SER A 130 -12.16 19.39 9.59
CA SER A 130 -12.64 18.21 10.30
C SER A 130 -12.68 16.99 9.37
N GLY A 131 -12.19 15.84 9.85
CA GLY A 131 -12.38 14.55 9.19
C GLY A 131 -13.83 14.05 9.25
N GLU A 132 -14.66 14.59 10.14
CA GLU A 132 -16.07 14.23 10.28
C GLU A 132 -16.95 15.13 9.41
N VAL A 133 -16.98 14.82 8.13
CA VAL A 133 -17.91 15.40 7.15
C VAL A 133 -19.03 14.40 6.86
N GLY A 134 -20.24 14.92 6.60
CA GLY A 134 -21.45 14.10 6.39
C GLY A 134 -21.42 13.24 5.12
N ALA A 135 -22.55 13.17 4.39
CA ALA A 135 -22.63 12.38 3.16
C ALA A 135 -21.88 13.03 1.98
N THR A 136 -20.55 12.87 1.95
CA THR A 136 -19.67 13.29 0.87
C THR A 136 -19.67 12.30 -0.30
N SER A 137 -18.96 12.63 -1.38
CA SER A 137 -18.81 11.77 -2.56
C SER A 137 -18.06 10.47 -2.26
N ASP A 138 -18.29 9.44 -3.08
CA ASP A 138 -17.60 8.16 -2.96
C ASP A 138 -16.14 8.24 -3.44
N VAL A 139 -15.35 7.21 -3.09
CA VAL A 139 -13.91 7.12 -3.37
C VAL A 139 -13.59 7.22 -4.87
N LEU A 140 -14.36 6.55 -5.74
CA LEU A 140 -14.08 6.53 -7.18
C LEU A 140 -14.41 7.89 -7.81
N THR A 141 -15.51 8.51 -7.38
CA THR A 141 -15.84 9.89 -7.78
C THR A 141 -14.75 10.86 -7.34
N ALA A 142 -14.22 10.71 -6.12
CA ALA A 142 -13.14 11.55 -5.62
C ALA A 142 -11.87 11.43 -6.49
N TYR A 143 -11.44 10.20 -6.80
CA TYR A 143 -10.26 9.98 -7.66
C TYR A 143 -10.41 10.65 -9.02
N ARG A 144 -11.57 10.45 -9.69
CA ARG A 144 -11.85 11.06 -10.99
C ARG A 144 -11.82 12.59 -10.91
N MET A 145 -12.51 13.19 -9.93
CA MET A 145 -12.58 14.65 -9.82
C MET A 145 -11.23 15.29 -9.50
N ILE A 146 -10.41 14.66 -8.66
CA ILE A 146 -9.04 15.11 -8.38
C ILE A 146 -8.18 15.02 -9.65
N HIS A 147 -8.26 13.90 -10.37
CA HIS A 147 -7.54 13.70 -11.63
C HIS A 147 -7.94 14.73 -12.69
N ASP A 148 -9.25 14.93 -12.91
CA ASP A 148 -9.80 15.89 -13.87
C ASP A 148 -9.42 17.34 -13.53
N ALA A 149 -9.26 17.66 -12.24
CA ALA A 149 -8.77 18.95 -11.76
C ALA A 149 -7.25 19.13 -11.93
N GLY A 150 -6.54 18.13 -12.46
CA GLY A 150 -5.11 18.13 -12.71
C GLY A 150 -4.24 17.63 -11.55
N GLY A 151 -4.86 17.22 -10.44
CA GLY A 151 -4.17 16.77 -9.23
C GLY A 151 -3.75 15.29 -9.25
N LEU A 152 -3.00 14.91 -8.22
CA LEU A 152 -2.66 13.54 -7.87
C LEU A 152 -3.66 13.04 -6.84
N ALA A 153 -4.46 12.06 -7.23
CA ALA A 153 -5.27 11.25 -6.33
C ALA A 153 -4.44 10.13 -5.73
N ILE A 154 -4.30 10.11 -4.40
CA ILE A 154 -3.56 9.10 -3.64
C ILE A 154 -4.49 8.54 -2.57
N ALA A 155 -4.56 7.23 -2.43
CA ALA A 155 -5.31 6.65 -1.31
C ALA A 155 -4.48 6.81 -0.04
N ALA A 156 -4.99 7.61 0.90
CA ALA A 156 -4.32 7.89 2.17
C ALA A 156 -4.21 6.61 3.00
N HIS A 157 -3.06 6.42 3.63
CA HIS A 157 -2.75 5.36 4.61
C HIS A 157 -3.56 4.08 4.43
N ALA A 158 -3.52 3.53 3.21
CA ALA A 158 -4.51 2.61 2.66
C ALA A 158 -4.65 1.33 3.48
N ASN A 159 -3.62 0.91 4.21
CA ASN A 159 -3.59 -0.29 5.03
C ASN A 159 -3.88 -0.05 6.53
N SER A 160 -4.27 1.15 6.94
CA SER A 160 -4.67 1.50 8.31
C SER A 160 -6.09 2.05 8.37
N SER A 161 -6.52 2.51 9.56
CA SER A 161 -7.84 3.10 9.80
C SER A 161 -8.20 4.14 8.74
N HIS A 162 -9.44 4.14 8.26
CA HIS A 162 -9.92 5.00 7.16
C HIS A 162 -9.25 4.74 5.80
N GLY A 163 -8.40 3.72 5.68
CA GLY A 163 -7.76 3.31 4.44
C GLY A 163 -8.61 2.38 3.57
N VAL A 164 -8.47 2.49 2.25
CA VAL A 164 -9.22 1.69 1.25
C VAL A 164 -8.76 0.23 1.11
N ALA A 165 -7.73 -0.19 1.84
CA ALA A 165 -7.13 -1.52 1.80
C ALA A 165 -6.89 -2.10 3.22
N MET A 166 -7.69 -1.67 4.21
CA MET A 166 -7.62 -2.15 5.59
C MET A 166 -7.60 -3.68 5.70
N PRO A 167 -6.66 -4.27 6.45
CA PRO A 167 -6.69 -5.67 6.81
C PRO A 167 -7.91 -6.00 7.68
N GLY A 168 -8.67 -7.03 7.31
CA GLY A 168 -9.78 -7.55 8.13
C GLY A 168 -11.09 -6.77 8.10
N PHE A 169 -11.17 -5.65 7.36
CA PHE A 169 -12.43 -4.94 7.13
C PHE A 169 -13.12 -5.44 5.86
N ASP A 170 -14.33 -5.99 5.99
CA ASP A 170 -14.98 -6.82 4.96
C ASP A 170 -16.09 -6.05 4.22
N PHE A 171 -15.72 -4.98 3.50
CA PHE A 171 -16.64 -4.21 2.64
C PHE A 171 -16.76 -4.78 1.21
N GLY A 172 -16.38 -6.04 1.04
CA GLY A 172 -16.44 -6.79 -0.22
C GLY A 172 -15.14 -6.72 -1.03
N GLY A 173 -14.65 -7.89 -1.45
CA GLY A 173 -13.41 -8.01 -2.23
C GLY A 173 -13.42 -7.22 -3.55
N GLN A 174 -14.58 -7.13 -4.21
CA GLN A 174 -14.73 -6.37 -5.46
C GLN A 174 -14.61 -4.85 -5.23
N THR A 175 -15.14 -4.33 -4.13
CA THR A 175 -15.04 -2.91 -3.78
C THR A 175 -13.59 -2.52 -3.53
N ARG A 176 -12.84 -3.33 -2.78
CA ARG A 176 -11.41 -3.11 -2.56
C ARG A 176 -10.61 -3.15 -3.86
N ILE A 177 -10.91 -4.08 -4.77
CA ILE A 177 -10.27 -4.13 -6.09
C ILE A 177 -10.58 -2.83 -6.84
N ALA A 178 -11.85 -2.42 -6.91
CA ALA A 178 -12.25 -1.18 -7.59
C ALA A 178 -11.51 0.04 -7.02
N TYR A 179 -11.46 0.19 -5.70
CA TYR A 179 -10.79 1.34 -5.06
C TYR A 179 -9.27 1.32 -5.26
N THR A 180 -8.62 0.16 -5.29
CA THR A 180 -7.15 0.08 -5.35
C THR A 180 -6.60 -0.07 -6.78
N GLN A 181 -7.46 -0.32 -7.77
CA GLN A 181 -7.08 -0.56 -9.16
C GLN A 181 -7.74 0.41 -10.14
N ASP A 182 -8.46 1.43 -9.66
CA ASP A 182 -9.06 2.49 -10.49
C ASP A 182 -8.00 3.21 -11.33
N ALA A 183 -8.31 3.56 -12.56
CA ALA A 183 -7.36 4.21 -13.48
C ALA A 183 -6.94 5.61 -13.02
N ASN A 184 -7.79 6.33 -12.28
CA ASN A 184 -7.53 7.69 -11.80
C ASN A 184 -6.74 7.72 -10.48
N LEU A 185 -6.53 6.56 -9.85
CA LEU A 185 -5.68 6.44 -8.66
C LEU A 185 -4.20 6.41 -9.08
N HIS A 186 -3.38 7.33 -8.55
CA HIS A 186 -1.97 7.48 -8.95
C HIS A 186 -1.02 6.70 -8.04
N ALA A 187 -1.25 6.72 -6.72
CA ALA A 187 -0.43 5.99 -5.76
C ALA A 187 -1.25 5.51 -4.54
N LEU A 188 -0.70 4.55 -3.81
CA LEU A 188 -1.19 4.10 -2.52
C LEU A 188 -0.22 4.55 -1.43
N GLU A 189 -0.68 5.35 -0.49
CA GLU A 189 0.10 5.60 0.71
C GLU A 189 -0.06 4.41 1.66
N VAL A 190 1.06 3.87 2.16
CA VAL A 190 1.07 2.69 3.03
C VAL A 190 1.94 2.93 4.26
N THR A 191 1.51 2.39 5.39
CA THR A 191 2.20 2.60 6.67
C THR A 191 3.38 1.63 6.89
N ASP A 192 3.53 0.60 6.04
CA ASP A 192 4.47 -0.51 6.23
C ASP A 192 5.48 -0.69 5.07
N LEU A 193 5.79 0.36 4.31
CA LEU A 193 6.68 0.27 3.13
C LEU A 193 8.13 -0.09 3.50
N ASP A 194 8.60 0.42 4.63
CA ASP A 194 9.91 0.15 5.24
C ASP A 194 10.02 -1.25 5.84
N SER A 195 8.88 -1.93 6.04
CA SER A 195 8.83 -3.30 6.56
C SER A 195 9.54 -4.28 5.63
N LYS A 196 10.34 -5.17 6.25
CA LYS A 196 10.98 -6.32 5.58
C LYS A 196 10.06 -7.54 5.47
N SER A 197 8.83 -7.45 5.95
CA SER A 197 7.87 -8.55 5.91
C SER A 197 7.50 -8.93 4.48
N ARG A 198 7.42 -10.23 4.19
CA ARG A 198 6.89 -10.74 2.91
C ARG A 198 5.40 -10.42 2.73
N ARG A 199 4.69 -10.07 3.80
CA ARG A 199 3.25 -9.74 3.81
C ARG A 199 2.97 -8.24 3.72
N ARG A 200 3.99 -7.40 3.47
CA ARG A 200 3.83 -5.95 3.38
C ARG A 200 2.88 -5.53 2.25
N THR A 201 2.22 -4.39 2.42
CA THR A 201 1.19 -3.90 1.47
C THR A 201 1.73 -3.72 0.06
N ALA A 202 2.94 -3.19 -0.09
CA ALA A 202 3.58 -3.01 -1.42
C ALA A 202 3.82 -4.34 -2.16
N ALA A 203 4.04 -5.45 -1.45
CA ALA A 203 4.17 -6.76 -2.08
C ALA A 203 2.81 -7.27 -2.58
N PHE A 204 1.72 -6.92 -1.90
CA PHE A 204 0.36 -7.27 -2.29
C PHE A 204 -0.05 -6.58 -3.60
N PHE A 205 0.22 -5.29 -3.75
CA PHE A 205 -0.08 -4.49 -4.95
C PHE A 205 1.05 -4.47 -5.99
N SER A 206 1.83 -5.55 -6.04
CA SER A 206 2.97 -5.69 -6.96
C SER A 206 2.56 -6.02 -8.41
N GLY A 207 1.27 -6.18 -8.71
CA GLY A 207 0.80 -6.70 -10.00
C GLY A 207 0.93 -8.21 -10.14
N THR A 208 1.51 -8.91 -9.14
CA THR A 208 1.63 -10.39 -9.19
C THR A 208 0.33 -11.11 -8.86
N LYS A 209 -0.65 -10.42 -8.26
CA LYS A 209 -1.94 -11.01 -7.94
C LYS A 209 -2.90 -10.77 -9.10
N PRO A 210 -3.50 -11.80 -9.69
CA PRO A 210 -4.42 -11.62 -10.81
C PRO A 210 -5.67 -10.79 -10.51
N GLU A 211 -6.11 -10.73 -9.25
CA GLU A 211 -7.17 -9.82 -8.78
C GLU A 211 -6.71 -8.35 -8.74
N TYR A 212 -5.40 -8.11 -8.68
CA TYR A 212 -4.76 -6.79 -8.61
C TYR A 212 -3.67 -6.69 -9.70
N PRO A 213 -4.07 -6.74 -11.00
CA PRO A 213 -3.14 -6.84 -12.12
C PRO A 213 -2.37 -5.54 -12.37
N ARG A 214 -2.89 -4.38 -11.96
CA ARG A 214 -2.20 -3.10 -12.05
C ARG A 214 -1.26 -2.97 -10.85
N ARG A 215 0.05 -2.97 -11.13
CA ARG A 215 1.07 -2.66 -10.12
C ARG A 215 0.91 -1.20 -9.69
N MET A 216 0.87 -0.97 -8.38
CA MET A 216 0.68 0.37 -7.82
C MET A 216 2.00 0.93 -7.29
N HIS A 217 2.19 2.24 -7.44
CA HIS A 217 3.22 2.95 -6.69
C HIS A 217 2.80 3.03 -5.23
N CYS A 218 3.62 2.48 -4.34
CA CYS A 218 3.39 2.56 -2.90
C CYS A 218 4.36 3.56 -2.28
N ILE A 219 3.81 4.55 -1.59
CA ILE A 219 4.54 5.63 -0.93
C ILE A 219 4.21 5.66 0.57
N GLN A 220 4.87 6.54 1.33
CA GLN A 220 4.54 6.86 2.72
C GLN A 220 4.62 8.38 2.94
N GLY A 221 3.69 8.91 3.74
CA GLY A 221 3.77 10.24 4.34
C GLY A 221 3.66 10.12 5.86
N SER A 222 4.04 11.18 6.57
CA SER A 222 4.08 11.12 8.04
C SER A 222 2.69 11.11 8.65
N ASP A 223 1.68 11.67 7.97
CA ASP A 223 0.34 11.86 8.54
C ASP A 223 0.43 12.64 9.88
N ALA A 224 1.30 13.66 9.85
CA ALA A 224 1.73 14.34 11.07
C ALA A 224 0.68 15.34 11.56
N HIS A 225 0.25 15.13 12.80
CA HIS A 225 -0.66 16.00 13.55
C HIS A 225 0.06 16.85 14.61
N LYS A 226 1.40 16.89 14.53
CA LYS A 226 2.31 17.64 15.40
C LYS A 226 3.64 17.87 14.67
N LEU A 227 4.42 18.82 15.14
CA LEU A 227 5.70 19.17 14.54
C LEU A 227 6.79 18.13 14.86
N ASP A 228 6.84 17.68 16.11
CA ASP A 228 7.91 16.83 16.63
C ASP A 228 7.44 15.44 17.03
N TYR A 229 8.28 14.45 16.73
CA TYR A 229 8.13 13.10 17.25
C TYR A 229 8.17 13.09 18.78
N ASP A 230 7.23 12.39 19.40
CA ASP A 230 7.31 12.07 20.83
C ASP A 230 7.50 10.56 20.99
N SER A 231 8.65 10.16 21.55
CA SER A 231 8.98 8.75 21.79
C SER A 231 8.01 8.04 22.74
N LYS A 232 7.23 8.80 23.53
CA LYS A 232 6.17 8.26 24.39
C LYS A 232 4.94 7.80 23.58
N PHE A 233 4.68 8.44 22.44
CA PHE A 233 3.56 8.16 21.56
C PHE A 233 4.05 7.64 20.21
N LYS A 234 4.52 6.39 20.20
CA LYS A 234 5.15 5.77 19.02
C LYS A 234 4.30 5.72 17.74
N ASN A 235 2.98 5.85 17.88
CA ASN A 235 2.04 5.84 16.75
C ASN A 235 1.77 7.25 16.21
N GLU A 236 2.28 8.29 16.88
CA GLU A 236 2.07 9.68 16.50
C GLU A 236 3.37 10.24 15.92
N MET A 237 3.41 10.30 14.60
CA MET A 237 4.52 10.86 13.86
C MET A 237 4.50 12.39 13.94
N GLY A 238 5.70 12.98 13.92
CA GLY A 238 5.94 14.38 13.60
C GLY A 238 6.30 14.54 12.12
N LEU A 239 6.44 15.80 11.71
CA LEU A 239 6.75 16.17 10.33
C LEU A 239 8.03 15.48 9.86
N GLY A 240 7.96 14.77 8.73
CA GLY A 240 9.10 14.12 8.11
C GLY A 240 9.64 12.88 8.84
N ASP A 241 8.95 12.38 9.87
CA ASP A 241 9.36 11.12 10.52
C ASP A 241 9.17 9.89 9.61
N ARG A 242 8.22 9.97 8.69
CA ARG A 242 8.02 8.98 7.64
C ARG A 242 7.86 9.72 6.32
N ALA A 243 8.82 9.50 5.45
CA ALA A 243 8.92 10.19 4.17
C ALA A 243 9.14 9.20 3.04
N THR A 244 8.95 9.67 1.80
CA THR A 244 9.25 8.92 0.59
C THR A 244 10.41 9.57 -0.15
N GLU A 245 11.32 8.75 -0.65
CA GLU A 245 12.32 9.16 -1.62
C GLU A 245 11.80 8.85 -3.03
N ILE A 246 11.74 9.88 -3.86
CA ILE A 246 11.35 9.77 -5.27
C ILE A 246 12.49 10.30 -6.12
N PHE A 247 12.96 9.49 -7.07
CA PHE A 247 13.99 9.87 -8.02
C PHE A 247 13.37 10.68 -9.15
N LEU A 248 13.63 11.98 -9.18
CA LEU A 248 13.09 12.93 -10.14
C LEU A 248 14.21 13.54 -10.99
N ASP A 249 13.89 13.88 -12.24
CA ASP A 249 14.81 14.59 -13.13
C ASP A 249 14.88 16.09 -12.77
N ASP A 250 13.76 16.64 -12.31
CA ASP A 250 13.60 17.98 -11.79
C ASP A 250 12.59 17.99 -10.63
N LEU A 251 12.79 18.91 -9.67
CA LEU A 251 11.95 19.01 -8.48
C LEU A 251 10.65 19.76 -8.81
N SER A 252 9.74 19.11 -9.52
CA SER A 252 8.47 19.67 -9.98
C SER A 252 7.29 18.73 -9.70
N PHE A 253 6.08 19.30 -9.64
CA PHE A 253 4.84 18.51 -9.53
C PHE A 253 4.66 17.59 -10.73
N ASP A 254 4.98 18.08 -11.93
CA ASP A 254 4.85 17.34 -13.17
C ASP A 254 5.78 16.13 -13.19
N ALA A 255 7.03 16.27 -12.73
CA ALA A 255 7.95 15.14 -12.60
C ALA A 255 7.44 14.07 -11.62
N ILE A 256 6.83 14.46 -10.49
CA ILE A 256 6.20 13.49 -9.56
C ILE A 256 5.04 12.77 -10.26
N LYS A 257 4.22 13.52 -10.99
CA LYS A 257 3.09 12.96 -11.73
C LYS A 257 3.55 11.98 -12.81
N GLU A 258 4.63 12.30 -13.52
CA GLU A 258 5.25 11.40 -14.50
C GLU A 258 5.75 10.10 -13.85
N VAL A 259 6.38 10.18 -12.68
CA VAL A 259 6.79 8.97 -11.94
C VAL A 259 5.60 8.08 -11.60
N PHE A 260 4.53 8.66 -11.04
CA PHE A 260 3.36 7.88 -10.63
C PHE A 260 2.51 7.36 -11.79
N LEU A 261 2.55 8.02 -12.95
CA LEU A 261 1.92 7.52 -14.19
C LEU A 261 2.81 6.50 -14.91
N GLY A 262 4.13 6.57 -14.70
CA GLY A 262 5.11 5.67 -15.30
C GLY A 262 5.10 4.27 -14.71
N ASN A 263 5.73 3.34 -15.44
CA ASN A 263 5.88 1.94 -15.03
C ASN A 263 7.23 1.66 -14.36
N ASP A 264 8.03 2.70 -14.07
CA ASP A 264 9.30 2.55 -13.35
C ASP A 264 9.11 2.69 -11.84
N TYR A 265 8.70 1.57 -11.23
CA TYR A 265 8.52 1.46 -9.79
C TYR A 265 9.84 1.45 -8.99
N SER A 266 11.01 1.54 -9.66
CA SER A 266 12.30 1.66 -8.97
C SER A 266 12.61 3.09 -8.54
N ARG A 267 11.89 4.08 -9.09
CA ARG A 267 12.03 5.51 -8.77
C ARG A 267 11.44 5.89 -7.41
N THR A 268 10.65 5.02 -6.77
CA THR A 268 10.04 5.27 -5.46
C THR A 268 10.54 4.30 -4.40
N ARG A 269 10.91 4.80 -3.22
CA ARG A 269 11.32 3.95 -2.09
C ARG A 269 11.03 4.61 -0.74
N PRO A 270 10.92 3.85 0.36
CA PRO A 270 10.84 4.45 1.69
C PRO A 270 12.12 5.24 1.98
N ALA A 271 11.98 6.40 2.61
CA ALA A 271 13.13 7.21 3.00
C ALA A 271 14.01 6.47 4.00
N ARG A 272 15.32 6.56 3.84
CA ARG A 272 16.30 5.96 4.75
C ARG A 272 17.20 7.02 5.33
N SER A 273 17.73 6.74 6.52
CA SER A 273 18.81 7.55 7.06
C SER A 273 20.01 7.44 6.11
N HIS A 274 20.62 8.58 5.72
CA HIS A 274 21.79 8.61 4.83
C HIS A 274 22.99 7.76 5.30
N ALA A 275 23.01 7.34 6.57
CA ALA A 275 24.01 6.44 7.14
C ALA A 275 23.80 4.94 6.80
N GLU A 276 22.71 4.56 6.15
CA GLU A 276 22.45 3.18 5.72
C GLU A 276 23.20 2.84 4.42
N GLU A 277 23.59 1.57 4.25
CA GLU A 277 24.21 1.08 3.02
C GLU A 277 23.36 1.41 1.78
N PRO A 278 23.99 1.71 0.62
CA PRO A 278 23.26 1.99 -0.61
C PRO A 278 22.25 0.88 -0.93
N PHE A 279 20.99 1.26 -1.13
CA PHE A 279 19.94 0.30 -1.49
C PHE A 279 20.25 -0.34 -2.85
N ASP A 280 20.31 -1.67 -2.88
CA ASP A 280 20.48 -2.45 -4.11
C ASP A 280 19.11 -2.99 -4.59
N PRO A 281 18.46 -2.33 -5.58
CA PRO A 281 17.16 -2.76 -6.08
C PRO A 281 17.21 -4.16 -6.73
N LEU A 282 18.35 -4.53 -7.33
CA LEU A 282 18.52 -5.84 -7.96
C LEU A 282 18.55 -6.94 -6.89
N ARG A 283 19.23 -6.71 -5.76
CA ARG A 283 19.23 -7.69 -4.66
C ARG A 283 17.81 -7.94 -4.13
N ALA A 284 17.03 -6.89 -3.92
CA ALA A 284 15.64 -7.01 -3.46
C ALA A 284 14.76 -7.77 -4.48
N ALA A 285 14.96 -7.55 -5.78
CA ALA A 285 14.28 -8.29 -6.83
C ALA A 285 14.69 -9.78 -6.83
N ARG A 286 15.98 -10.10 -6.67
CA ARG A 286 16.49 -11.49 -6.62
C ARG A 286 16.02 -12.25 -5.37
N GLU A 287 15.74 -11.57 -4.26
CA GLU A 287 15.13 -12.22 -3.08
C GLU A 287 13.68 -12.67 -3.34
N GLN A 288 13.02 -12.08 -4.33
CA GLN A 288 11.68 -12.48 -4.78
C GLN A 288 11.74 -13.54 -5.89
N GLY A 289 12.80 -13.55 -6.70
CA GLY A 289 13.00 -14.51 -7.81
C GLY A 289 12.06 -14.25 -8.98
N ASN A 290 11.92 -15.19 -9.93
CA ASN A 290 10.97 -15.03 -11.03
C ASN A 290 9.52 -14.88 -10.53
N THR A 291 8.78 -13.89 -11.04
CA THR A 291 7.35 -13.66 -10.71
C THR A 291 6.57 -13.29 -11.96
N LEU A 292 5.25 -13.12 -11.83
CA LEU A 292 4.38 -12.67 -12.93
C LEU A 292 4.77 -11.32 -13.53
N VAL A 293 5.54 -10.49 -12.81
CA VAL A 293 5.98 -9.16 -13.27
C VAL A 293 7.50 -9.02 -13.30
N GLN A 294 8.25 -10.11 -13.14
CA GLN A 294 9.71 -10.02 -13.26
C GLN A 294 10.38 -11.28 -13.77
N ALA A 295 11.45 -11.09 -14.56
CA ALA A 295 12.27 -12.14 -15.13
C ALA A 295 13.77 -11.85 -14.99
N PHE A 296 14.61 -12.90 -14.98
CA PHE A 296 16.06 -12.80 -14.84
C PHE A 296 16.80 -13.58 -15.93
N HIS A 297 17.81 -12.94 -16.53
CA HIS A 297 18.68 -13.54 -17.55
C HIS A 297 20.14 -13.30 -17.20
N GLU A 298 20.95 -14.36 -17.07
CA GLU A 298 22.39 -14.20 -16.80
C GLU A 298 23.16 -13.68 -18.01
N ARG A 299 22.69 -13.98 -19.23
CA ARG A 299 23.38 -13.68 -20.49
C ARG A 299 22.50 -12.83 -21.41
N PHE A 300 23.10 -11.79 -21.97
CA PHE A 300 22.44 -10.88 -22.92
C PHE A 300 22.31 -11.48 -24.33
N ALA A 301 23.38 -12.09 -24.84
CA ALA A 301 23.46 -12.55 -26.22
C ALA A 301 23.77 -14.04 -26.33
N ASP A 302 23.22 -14.64 -27.38
CA ASP A 302 23.51 -15.98 -27.86
C ASP A 302 24.21 -15.94 -29.22
N LYS A 303 24.56 -17.11 -29.77
CA LYS A 303 25.25 -17.25 -31.08
C LYS A 303 24.53 -16.57 -32.26
N ARG A 304 23.28 -16.11 -32.09
CA ARG A 304 22.42 -15.51 -33.13
C ARG A 304 22.03 -14.05 -32.87
N GLY A 305 22.59 -13.39 -31.85
CA GLY A 305 22.23 -12.01 -31.46
C GLY A 305 21.66 -11.95 -30.04
N VAL A 306 20.68 -11.07 -29.81
CA VAL A 306 19.95 -11.00 -28.52
C VAL A 306 19.36 -12.37 -28.18
N ASN A 307 19.47 -12.80 -26.91
CA ASN A 307 18.88 -14.05 -26.46
C ASN A 307 17.36 -14.03 -26.68
N ALA A 308 16.85 -15.03 -27.41
CA ALA A 308 15.44 -15.15 -27.75
C ALA A 308 14.54 -15.23 -26.50
N GLU A 309 15.03 -15.82 -25.41
CA GLU A 309 14.27 -15.91 -24.15
C GLU A 309 13.97 -14.53 -23.54
N ILE A 310 14.85 -13.54 -23.75
CA ILE A 310 14.60 -12.15 -23.34
C ILE A 310 13.40 -11.59 -24.12
N LEU A 311 13.36 -11.80 -25.43
CA LEU A 311 12.26 -11.33 -26.27
C LEU A 311 10.95 -12.06 -25.98
N HIS A 312 11.01 -13.37 -25.67
CA HIS A 312 9.84 -14.11 -25.20
C HIS A 312 9.26 -13.47 -23.93
N ASP A 313 10.12 -13.14 -22.95
CA ASP A 313 9.70 -12.48 -21.72
C ASP A 313 9.14 -11.07 -21.96
N VAL A 314 9.71 -10.30 -22.89
CA VAL A 314 9.16 -8.98 -23.26
C VAL A 314 7.73 -9.12 -23.79
N VAL A 315 7.50 -10.01 -24.76
CA VAL A 315 6.15 -10.26 -25.31
C VAL A 315 5.20 -10.77 -24.22
N ALA A 316 5.67 -11.69 -23.37
CA ALA A 316 4.87 -12.26 -22.30
C ALA A 316 4.44 -11.24 -21.24
N LEU A 317 5.34 -10.32 -20.86
CA LEU A 317 5.04 -9.25 -19.92
C LEU A 317 4.10 -8.21 -20.54
N ALA A 318 4.33 -7.82 -21.80
CA ALA A 318 3.45 -6.89 -22.52
C ALA A 318 2.02 -7.43 -22.65
N ASN A 319 1.86 -8.72 -22.91
CA ASN A 319 0.55 -9.39 -22.98
C ASN A 319 -0.09 -9.68 -21.62
N THR A 320 0.61 -9.44 -20.51
CA THR A 320 0.09 -9.69 -19.16
C THR A 320 0.05 -8.41 -18.35
N ASN A 321 0.81 -8.31 -17.25
CA ASN A 321 0.72 -7.21 -16.29
C ASN A 321 1.85 -6.17 -16.46
N GLY A 322 2.66 -6.29 -17.51
CA GLY A 322 3.94 -5.58 -17.60
C GLY A 322 4.93 -6.10 -16.55
N GLY A 323 6.10 -5.48 -16.47
CA GLY A 323 7.10 -5.85 -15.47
C GLY A 323 8.53 -5.50 -15.81
N ASN A 324 9.47 -6.05 -15.04
CA ASN A 324 10.90 -5.80 -15.15
C ASN A 324 11.68 -7.05 -15.56
N ILE A 325 12.57 -6.95 -16.54
CA ILE A 325 13.53 -7.99 -16.89
C ILE A 325 14.92 -7.53 -16.50
N TYR A 326 15.63 -8.32 -15.69
CA TYR A 326 17.00 -8.03 -15.29
C TYR A 326 17.98 -8.90 -16.10
N VAL A 327 18.84 -8.26 -16.89
CA VAL A 327 19.83 -8.95 -17.74
C VAL A 327 21.25 -8.72 -17.23
N GLY A 328 21.99 -9.81 -17.01
CA GLY A 328 23.29 -9.85 -16.34
C GLY A 328 23.23 -10.39 -14.90
N ALA A 329 22.10 -10.96 -14.47
CA ALA A 329 21.93 -11.54 -13.14
C ALA A 329 20.95 -12.72 -13.15
N SER A 330 21.15 -13.69 -12.27
CA SER A 330 20.20 -14.79 -12.05
C SER A 330 19.17 -14.46 -11.00
N GLU A 331 18.08 -15.22 -10.99
CA GLU A 331 17.00 -15.11 -9.99
C GLU A 331 17.47 -15.41 -8.55
N SER A 332 18.62 -16.07 -8.36
CA SER A 332 19.09 -16.48 -7.03
C SER A 332 19.88 -15.37 -6.35
N ALA A 333 19.36 -14.80 -5.25
CA ALA A 333 20.07 -13.80 -4.45
C ALA A 333 21.45 -14.25 -3.89
N ARG A 334 21.72 -15.56 -3.87
CA ARG A 334 23.00 -16.12 -3.39
C ARG A 334 24.09 -16.18 -4.47
N ALA A 335 23.70 -16.14 -5.75
CA ALA A 335 24.67 -16.20 -6.84
C ALA A 335 25.34 -14.83 -7.06
N ALA A 336 26.58 -14.83 -7.52
CA ALA A 336 27.26 -13.58 -7.90
C ALA A 336 26.57 -12.94 -9.12
N VAL A 337 26.60 -11.61 -9.19
CA VAL A 337 26.14 -10.88 -10.38
C VAL A 337 27.15 -11.08 -11.51
N VAL A 338 26.69 -11.52 -12.69
CA VAL A 338 27.54 -11.74 -13.87
C VAL A 338 27.92 -10.40 -14.51
N GLY A 339 26.90 -9.55 -14.72
CA GLY A 339 26.99 -8.25 -15.35
C GLY A 339 27.02 -8.31 -16.88
N VAL A 340 26.88 -7.13 -17.49
CA VAL A 340 26.93 -6.89 -18.95
C VAL A 340 28.09 -5.94 -19.23
N GLU A 341 29.04 -6.37 -20.08
CA GLU A 341 30.26 -5.60 -20.35
C GLU A 341 30.04 -4.41 -21.30
N ARG A 342 29.19 -4.56 -22.31
CA ARG A 342 28.90 -3.51 -23.33
C ARG A 342 27.46 -3.04 -23.24
N THR A 343 27.13 -2.33 -22.15
CA THR A 343 25.75 -1.91 -21.85
C THR A 343 25.10 -1.07 -22.95
N GLU A 344 25.79 -0.06 -23.49
CA GLU A 344 25.24 0.83 -24.53
C GLU A 344 24.93 0.09 -25.85
N SER A 345 25.83 -0.80 -26.28
CA SER A 345 25.60 -1.65 -27.45
C SER A 345 24.43 -2.58 -27.19
N ALA A 346 24.37 -3.20 -26.01
CA ALA A 346 23.31 -4.12 -25.63
C ALA A 346 21.94 -3.42 -25.58
N ILE A 347 21.86 -2.18 -25.10
CA ILE A 347 20.64 -1.36 -25.13
C ILE A 347 20.20 -1.13 -26.59
N THR A 348 21.13 -0.73 -27.45
CA THR A 348 20.86 -0.48 -28.87
C THR A 348 20.37 -1.74 -29.59
N ASP A 349 21.05 -2.87 -29.37
CA ASP A 349 20.72 -4.16 -29.96
C ASP A 349 19.35 -4.66 -29.47
N LEU A 350 19.03 -4.47 -28.17
CA LEU A 350 17.75 -4.87 -27.62
C LEU A 350 16.60 -4.00 -28.15
N ARG A 351 16.77 -2.68 -28.23
CA ARG A 351 15.77 -1.78 -28.84
C ARG A 351 15.50 -2.14 -30.29
N ALA A 352 16.56 -2.40 -31.06
CA ALA A 352 16.44 -2.81 -32.46
C ALA A 352 15.75 -4.18 -32.61
N ALA A 353 16.05 -5.13 -31.72
CA ALA A 353 15.40 -6.44 -31.73
C ALA A 353 13.90 -6.34 -31.40
N THR A 354 13.55 -5.61 -30.35
CA THR A 354 12.14 -5.36 -29.96
C THR A 354 11.36 -4.68 -31.08
N ALA A 355 11.90 -3.61 -31.68
CA ALA A 355 11.22 -2.87 -32.75
C ALA A 355 11.05 -3.67 -34.05
N ARG A 356 11.93 -4.65 -34.29
CA ARG A 356 11.92 -5.49 -35.50
C ARG A 356 11.03 -6.72 -35.37
N GLN A 357 11.05 -7.38 -34.20
CA GLN A 357 10.45 -8.71 -34.02
C GLN A 357 9.13 -8.67 -33.27
N ILE A 358 8.78 -7.58 -32.57
CA ILE A 358 7.53 -7.49 -31.81
C ILE A 358 6.52 -6.63 -32.58
N THR A 359 5.35 -7.21 -32.83
CA THR A 359 4.22 -6.59 -33.53
C THR A 359 2.95 -6.69 -32.66
N PRO A 360 2.23 -5.59 -32.37
CA PRO A 360 2.54 -4.19 -32.68
C PRO A 360 3.85 -3.71 -32.03
N GLN A 361 4.41 -2.59 -32.51
CA GLN A 361 5.65 -2.07 -31.96
C GLN A 361 5.47 -1.70 -30.49
N LEU A 362 6.38 -2.19 -29.65
CA LEU A 362 6.36 -1.96 -28.21
C LEU A 362 7.56 -1.11 -27.80
N GLU A 363 7.30 0.03 -27.17
CA GLU A 363 8.35 0.85 -26.57
C GLU A 363 8.68 0.32 -25.17
N VAL A 364 9.96 -0.02 -24.96
CA VAL A 364 10.48 -0.51 -23.67
C VAL A 364 11.55 0.45 -23.15
N GLN A 365 11.48 0.78 -21.87
CA GLN A 365 12.52 1.56 -21.19
C GLN A 365 13.64 0.61 -20.74
N ILE A 366 14.90 1.03 -20.90
CA ILE A 366 16.06 0.20 -20.54
C ILE A 366 17.05 1.07 -19.79
N ASP A 367 17.30 0.71 -18.53
CA ASP A 367 18.19 1.43 -17.62
C ASP A 367 19.38 0.56 -17.20
N ILE A 368 20.48 1.22 -16.84
CA ILE A 368 21.69 0.56 -16.35
C ILE A 368 21.69 0.62 -14.82
N LEU A 369 21.52 -0.53 -14.18
CA LEU A 369 21.68 -0.69 -12.75
C LEU A 369 23.10 -1.15 -12.40
N LYS A 370 23.67 -0.57 -11.33
CA LYS A 370 24.95 -1.01 -10.78
C LYS A 370 24.73 -1.81 -9.50
N SER A 371 25.09 -3.08 -9.50
CA SER A 371 25.00 -3.98 -8.33
C SER A 371 26.28 -4.80 -8.20
N GLN A 372 26.82 -4.91 -6.99
CA GLN A 372 28.09 -5.59 -6.71
C GLN A 372 29.26 -5.12 -7.61
N GLY A 373 29.26 -3.84 -8.00
CA GLY A 373 30.28 -3.27 -8.89
C GLY A 373 30.15 -3.68 -10.38
N LYS A 374 29.09 -4.41 -10.74
CA LYS A 374 28.78 -4.84 -12.12
C LYS A 374 27.57 -4.08 -12.65
N ASN A 375 27.55 -3.87 -13.97
CA ASN A 375 26.41 -3.25 -14.65
C ASN A 375 25.41 -4.33 -15.08
N VAL A 376 24.13 -4.12 -14.81
CA VAL A 376 23.01 -5.00 -15.15
C VAL A 376 21.98 -4.16 -15.88
N LEU A 377 21.37 -4.68 -16.94
CA LEU A 377 20.31 -3.96 -17.66
C LEU A 377 18.97 -4.27 -17.00
N GLN A 378 18.21 -3.24 -16.65
CA GLN A 378 16.82 -3.34 -16.25
C GLN A 378 15.96 -2.92 -17.44
N VAL A 379 15.20 -3.87 -17.99
CA VAL A 379 14.25 -3.62 -19.07
C VAL A 379 12.86 -3.50 -18.44
N ILE A 380 12.25 -2.34 -18.53
CA ILE A 380 10.92 -2.05 -18.00
C ILE A 380 9.94 -2.19 -19.16
N VAL A 381 9.09 -3.21 -19.07
CA VAL A 381 8.11 -3.58 -20.09
C VAL A 381 6.74 -3.12 -19.62
N PRO A 382 6.09 -2.15 -20.30
CA PRO A 382 4.75 -1.73 -19.93
C PRO A 382 3.73 -2.83 -20.21
N ARG A 383 2.58 -2.77 -19.53
CA ARG A 383 1.41 -3.54 -19.97
C ARG A 383 0.96 -2.98 -21.32
N GLY A 384 0.90 -3.83 -22.32
CA GLY A 384 0.60 -3.43 -23.68
C GLY A 384 -0.84 -2.94 -23.84
N SER A 385 -1.00 -1.78 -24.49
CA SER A 385 -2.31 -1.20 -24.82
C SER A 385 -2.95 -1.83 -26.04
N GLU A 386 -2.15 -2.39 -26.95
CA GLU A 386 -2.57 -2.99 -28.22
C GLU A 386 -2.42 -4.52 -28.22
N ALA A 387 -2.72 -5.16 -27.10
CA ALA A 387 -2.66 -6.62 -27.01
C ALA A 387 -3.62 -7.28 -28.04
N PRO A 388 -3.26 -8.41 -28.66
CA PRO A 388 -2.06 -9.20 -28.38
C PRO A 388 -0.81 -8.74 -29.15
N TYR A 389 0.32 -8.69 -28.45
CA TYR A 389 1.66 -8.56 -29.01
C TYR A 389 2.18 -9.94 -29.43
N ALA A 390 2.76 -10.03 -30.62
CA ALA A 390 3.32 -11.23 -31.20
C ALA A 390 4.81 -11.04 -31.49
N LEU A 391 5.59 -12.10 -31.27
CA LEU A 391 6.95 -12.21 -31.76
C LEU A 391 6.94 -12.82 -33.18
N ASP A 392 7.70 -12.23 -34.09
CA ASP A 392 7.80 -12.62 -35.50
C ASP A 392 6.41 -12.82 -36.16
N ASP A 393 5.45 -11.95 -35.82
CA ASP A 393 4.06 -11.94 -36.29
C ASP A 393 3.22 -13.21 -35.97
N ALA A 394 3.78 -14.22 -35.30
CA ALA A 394 3.15 -15.52 -35.14
C ALA A 394 3.12 -16.03 -33.69
N TYR A 395 4.13 -15.70 -32.89
CA TYR A 395 4.31 -16.31 -31.57
C TYR A 395 3.87 -15.35 -30.47
N ILE A 396 2.70 -15.62 -29.90
CA ILE A 396 2.17 -14.84 -28.78
C ILE A 396 2.54 -15.58 -27.50
N TYR A 397 3.26 -14.89 -26.62
CA TYR A 397 3.67 -15.41 -25.33
C TYR A 397 2.84 -14.78 -24.21
N VAL A 398 2.61 -15.54 -23.15
CA VAL A 398 1.97 -15.09 -21.91
C VAL A 398 2.77 -15.57 -20.72
N ARG A 399 2.78 -14.76 -19.65
CA ARG A 399 3.46 -15.10 -18.40
C ARG A 399 2.49 -15.73 -17.40
N SER A 400 2.86 -16.89 -16.86
CA SER A 400 2.09 -17.60 -15.84
C SER A 400 3.04 -18.22 -14.82
N GLU A 401 2.76 -18.07 -13.52
CA GLU A 401 3.58 -18.67 -12.44
C GLU A 401 5.06 -18.24 -12.42
N GLY A 402 5.39 -17.10 -13.02
CA GLY A 402 6.78 -16.65 -13.17
C GLY A 402 7.51 -17.27 -14.36
N GLU A 403 6.78 -17.92 -15.27
CA GLU A 403 7.34 -18.53 -16.48
C GLU A 403 6.63 -18.05 -17.73
N THR A 404 7.40 -17.93 -18.80
CA THR A 404 6.91 -17.52 -20.11
C THR A 404 6.56 -18.74 -20.95
N ASN A 405 5.33 -18.75 -21.47
CA ASN A 405 4.79 -19.85 -22.26
C ASN A 405 4.09 -19.34 -23.52
N LEU A 406 4.07 -20.15 -24.57
CA LEU A 406 3.29 -19.85 -25.77
C LEU A 406 1.79 -19.88 -25.43
N ALA A 407 1.07 -18.83 -25.83
CA ALA A 407 -0.35 -18.67 -25.55
C ALA A 407 -1.18 -19.77 -26.23
N VAL A 408 -2.04 -20.41 -25.45
CA VAL A 408 -3.01 -21.39 -25.98
C VAL A 408 -4.21 -20.64 -26.54
N ARG A 409 -4.97 -21.27 -27.45
CA ARG A 409 -6.16 -20.71 -28.10
C ARG A 409 -7.07 -19.91 -27.17
N ASP A 410 -7.42 -20.46 -26.01
CA ASP A 410 -8.37 -19.80 -25.11
C ASP A 410 -7.73 -18.59 -24.39
N GLU A 411 -6.43 -18.63 -24.11
CA GLU A 411 -5.68 -17.47 -23.60
C GLU A 411 -5.64 -16.36 -24.67
N LEU A 412 -5.46 -16.71 -25.94
CA LEU A 412 -5.53 -15.76 -27.07
C LEU A 412 -6.89 -15.10 -27.18
N ILE A 413 -7.96 -15.90 -27.16
CA ILE A 413 -9.34 -15.37 -27.22
C ILE A 413 -9.59 -14.43 -26.06
N GLN A 414 -9.07 -14.75 -24.87
CA GLN A 414 -9.22 -13.89 -23.71
C GLN A 414 -8.43 -12.58 -23.84
N LEU A 415 -7.17 -12.63 -24.29
CA LEU A 415 -6.38 -11.42 -24.55
C LEU A 415 -7.11 -10.47 -25.51
N VAL A 416 -7.68 -11.02 -26.58
CA VAL A 416 -8.45 -10.23 -27.55
C VAL A 416 -9.72 -9.64 -26.92
N ARG A 417 -10.45 -10.40 -26.11
CA ARG A 417 -11.64 -9.89 -25.40
C ARG A 417 -11.30 -8.77 -24.42
N GLU A 418 -10.21 -8.93 -23.68
CA GLU A 418 -9.74 -7.92 -22.72
C GLU A 418 -9.29 -6.65 -23.44
N ALA A 419 -8.57 -6.77 -24.55
CA ALA A 419 -8.17 -5.64 -25.39
C ALA A 419 -9.39 -4.89 -25.97
N ILE A 420 -10.42 -5.61 -26.42
CA ILE A 420 -11.67 -4.99 -26.90
C ILE A 420 -12.38 -4.23 -25.77
N ALA A 421 -12.46 -4.82 -24.56
CA ALA A 421 -13.08 -4.17 -23.41
C ALA A 421 -12.33 -2.89 -22.98
N LEU A 422 -10.99 -2.92 -23.01
CA LEU A 422 -10.13 -1.76 -22.73
C LEU A 422 -10.24 -0.66 -23.80
N GLY A 423 -10.35 -1.04 -25.08
CA GLY A 423 -10.49 -0.10 -26.20
C GLY A 423 -11.85 0.59 -26.30
N THR A 424 -12.89 0.08 -25.64
CA THR A 424 -14.26 0.66 -25.66
C THR A 424 -14.52 1.76 -24.62
N LEU A 425 -13.52 2.21 -23.85
CA LEU A 425 -13.68 3.23 -22.80
C LEU A 425 -13.40 4.69 -23.27
N ALA A 426 -13.90 5.08 -24.44
CA ALA A 426 -14.14 6.49 -24.79
C ALA A 426 -15.66 6.76 -24.76
N PRO A 427 -16.13 7.94 -24.29
CA PRO A 427 -17.47 8.06 -23.74
C PRO A 427 -18.50 8.18 -24.86
N THR A 428 -19.42 7.22 -24.93
CA THR A 428 -20.76 7.50 -25.44
C THR A 428 -21.77 6.55 -24.82
N ALA A 429 -22.64 7.15 -24.03
CA ALA A 429 -24.06 6.85 -23.87
C ALA A 429 -24.52 5.39 -23.99
N THR A 430 -25.04 4.90 -22.85
CA THR A 430 -26.25 4.06 -22.73
C THR A 430 -26.55 3.10 -23.88
N ALA A 431 -26.36 1.81 -23.62
CA ALA A 431 -27.09 0.74 -24.30
C ALA A 431 -27.42 -0.40 -23.33
N PRO A 432 -28.53 -1.12 -23.58
CA PRO A 432 -29.35 -1.75 -22.55
C PRO A 432 -28.90 -3.16 -22.19
N ALA A 433 -29.36 -3.61 -21.03
CA ALA A 433 -29.37 -5.01 -20.65
C ALA A 433 -30.05 -5.86 -21.73
N SER A 434 -29.26 -6.70 -22.42
CA SER A 434 -29.77 -7.78 -23.25
C SER A 434 -29.80 -9.05 -22.41
N THR A 435 -31.01 -9.39 -21.98
CA THR A 435 -31.40 -10.71 -21.52
C THR A 435 -31.34 -11.69 -22.68
N ALA A 436 -30.44 -12.67 -22.60
CA ALA A 436 -30.55 -13.92 -23.34
C ALA A 436 -31.00 -15.04 -22.37
N PRO A 437 -32.01 -15.86 -22.73
CA PRO A 437 -32.57 -16.86 -21.82
C PRO A 437 -31.82 -18.19 -21.88
N GLY A 438 -31.67 -18.81 -20.71
CA GLY A 438 -31.96 -20.23 -20.52
C GLY A 438 -30.91 -21.26 -20.94
N ALA A 439 -29.96 -21.54 -20.03
CA ALA A 439 -29.61 -22.91 -19.64
C ALA A 439 -29.03 -22.87 -18.22
N VAL A 440 -29.91 -22.72 -17.23
CA VAL A 440 -29.57 -22.97 -15.82
C VAL A 440 -29.34 -24.47 -15.68
N SER A 441 -28.08 -24.88 -15.77
CA SER A 441 -27.64 -26.08 -15.04
C SER A 441 -27.45 -25.62 -13.60
N GLU A 442 -28.22 -26.17 -12.67
CA GLU A 442 -28.05 -25.95 -11.23
C GLU A 442 -26.63 -26.34 -10.81
N THR A 443 -25.70 -25.39 -10.85
CA THR A 443 -24.38 -25.56 -10.25
C THR A 443 -24.52 -25.33 -8.75
N ILE A 444 -24.57 -26.44 -8.00
CA ILE A 444 -24.36 -26.45 -6.56
C ILE A 444 -23.06 -25.68 -6.29
N SER A 445 -23.21 -24.48 -5.72
CA SER A 445 -22.10 -23.58 -5.44
C SER A 445 -21.60 -23.86 -4.02
N PRO A 446 -20.29 -24.04 -3.80
CA PRO A 446 -19.75 -24.26 -2.47
C PRO A 446 -20.06 -23.09 -1.52
N LYS A 447 -20.41 -23.39 -0.25
CA LYS A 447 -20.68 -22.37 0.79
C LYS A 447 -19.43 -21.59 1.20
N VAL A 448 -18.26 -22.22 1.14
CA VAL A 448 -16.95 -21.59 1.42
C VAL A 448 -16.32 -21.18 0.10
N LYS A 449 -15.77 -19.97 0.02
CA LYS A 449 -15.06 -19.52 -1.18
C LYS A 449 -13.85 -20.43 -1.47
N PRO A 450 -13.59 -20.78 -2.74
CA PRO A 450 -12.42 -21.57 -3.11
C PRO A 450 -11.12 -20.82 -2.75
N PRO A 451 -10.00 -21.52 -2.57
CA PRO A 451 -8.70 -20.89 -2.36
C PRO A 451 -8.29 -20.03 -3.58
N ARG A 452 -7.46 -19.00 -3.34
CA ARG A 452 -7.06 -17.99 -4.35
C ARG A 452 -5.83 -18.36 -5.19
N THR A 453 -5.22 -19.51 -4.94
CA THR A 453 -4.14 -20.06 -5.76
C THR A 453 -4.36 -21.55 -5.99
N GLY A 454 -3.69 -22.10 -7.01
CA GLY A 454 -3.89 -23.48 -7.42
C GLY A 454 -4.82 -23.58 -8.63
N VAL A 455 -5.18 -24.80 -9.00
CA VAL A 455 -6.05 -25.09 -10.15
C VAL A 455 -7.13 -26.10 -9.79
N GLU A 456 -8.29 -25.98 -10.42
CA GLU A 456 -9.41 -26.92 -10.33
C GLU A 456 -9.66 -27.53 -11.71
N ILE A 457 -9.85 -28.85 -11.79
CA ILE A 457 -10.26 -29.48 -13.05
C ILE A 457 -11.79 -29.51 -13.12
N ALA A 458 -12.36 -28.46 -13.72
CA ALA A 458 -13.79 -28.21 -13.79
C ALA A 458 -14.58 -29.34 -14.48
N SER A 459 -14.05 -29.87 -15.59
CA SER A 459 -14.65 -31.01 -16.30
C SER A 459 -13.62 -31.71 -17.20
N PHE A 460 -13.98 -32.87 -17.74
CA PHE A 460 -13.24 -33.50 -18.83
C PHE A 460 -14.19 -34.20 -19.80
N GLU A 461 -13.79 -34.27 -21.07
CA GLU A 461 -14.50 -34.96 -22.14
C GLU A 461 -13.54 -35.92 -22.85
N VAL A 462 -14.05 -37.07 -23.29
CA VAL A 462 -13.28 -38.02 -24.10
C VAL A 462 -13.71 -37.89 -25.55
N LYS A 463 -12.80 -37.42 -26.42
CA LYS A 463 -13.03 -37.34 -27.87
C LYS A 463 -12.01 -38.20 -28.58
N LYS A 464 -12.49 -39.17 -29.38
CA LYS A 464 -11.66 -40.09 -30.19
C LYS A 464 -10.53 -40.76 -29.38
N GLY A 465 -10.81 -41.15 -28.13
CA GLY A 465 -9.83 -41.81 -27.24
C GLY A 465 -8.85 -40.88 -26.52
N THR A 466 -8.86 -39.58 -26.79
CA THR A 466 -8.07 -38.57 -26.07
C THR A 466 -8.94 -37.83 -25.06
N LYS A 467 -8.46 -37.70 -23.82
CA LYS A 467 -9.13 -36.90 -22.77
C LYS A 467 -8.75 -35.43 -22.90
N TYR A 468 -9.76 -34.58 -22.96
CA TYR A 468 -9.64 -33.13 -22.95
C TYR A 468 -10.21 -32.60 -21.65
N PHE A 469 -9.43 -31.83 -20.92
CA PHE A 469 -9.76 -31.27 -19.62
C PHE A 469 -10.12 -29.78 -19.77
N ALA A 470 -11.06 -29.33 -18.95
CA ALA A 470 -11.28 -27.92 -18.66
C ALA A 470 -10.63 -27.63 -17.30
N VAL A 471 -9.60 -26.80 -17.30
CA VAL A 471 -8.83 -26.44 -16.11
C VAL A 471 -9.13 -24.99 -15.76
N ARG A 472 -9.58 -24.77 -14.53
CA ARG A 472 -9.79 -23.44 -13.95
C ARG A 472 -8.55 -23.05 -13.15
N ASP A 473 -7.88 -21.98 -13.53
CA ASP A 473 -6.85 -21.36 -12.70
C ASP A 473 -7.54 -20.52 -11.62
N LEU A 474 -7.30 -20.85 -10.35
CA LEU A 474 -8.01 -20.24 -9.22
C LEU A 474 -7.53 -18.81 -8.94
N ARG A 475 -6.40 -18.40 -9.52
CA ARG A 475 -5.84 -17.06 -9.29
C ARG A 475 -6.66 -15.99 -10.02
N ASN A 476 -7.01 -16.24 -11.26
CA ASN A 476 -7.76 -15.31 -12.13
C ASN A 476 -9.17 -15.83 -12.48
N ALA A 477 -9.58 -16.96 -11.89
CA ALA A 477 -10.80 -17.70 -12.20
C ALA A 477 -10.96 -18.05 -13.69
N ARG A 478 -9.89 -18.01 -14.50
CA ARG A 478 -9.92 -18.30 -15.93
C ARG A 478 -10.08 -19.80 -16.15
N ILE A 479 -10.98 -20.18 -17.06
CA ILE A 479 -11.18 -21.57 -17.46
C ILE A 479 -10.59 -21.76 -18.84
N VAL A 480 -9.59 -22.63 -18.95
CA VAL A 480 -8.99 -23.04 -20.21
C VAL A 480 -9.52 -24.41 -20.59
N THR A 481 -10.15 -24.50 -21.76
CA THR A 481 -10.75 -25.72 -22.28
C THR A 481 -9.81 -26.42 -23.26
N ASN A 482 -10.11 -27.68 -23.59
CA ASN A 482 -9.34 -28.50 -24.53
C ASN A 482 -7.89 -28.78 -24.10
N VAL A 483 -7.60 -28.77 -22.79
CA VAL A 483 -6.28 -29.10 -22.26
C VAL A 483 -6.09 -30.62 -22.28
N THR A 484 -5.07 -31.12 -22.96
CA THR A 484 -4.67 -32.53 -22.92
C THR A 484 -3.52 -32.73 -21.94
N ARG A 485 -3.23 -33.96 -21.54
CA ARG A 485 -2.03 -34.25 -20.71
C ARG A 485 -0.72 -33.74 -21.36
N ALA A 486 -0.64 -33.77 -22.69
CA ALA A 486 0.53 -33.30 -23.43
C ALA A 486 0.59 -31.76 -23.57
N SER A 487 -0.55 -31.07 -23.54
CA SER A 487 -0.61 -29.60 -23.63
C SER A 487 -0.71 -28.92 -22.27
N ALA A 488 -0.84 -29.69 -21.18
CA ALA A 488 -0.93 -29.19 -19.83
C ALA A 488 0.44 -28.72 -19.32
N ARG A 489 0.50 -27.50 -18.80
CA ARG A 489 1.72 -26.94 -18.22
C ARG A 489 1.89 -27.42 -16.77
N LYS A 490 3.12 -27.64 -16.29
CA LYS A 490 3.53 -27.95 -14.91
C LYS A 490 2.39 -28.24 -13.91
N LEU A 491 1.78 -27.21 -13.30
CA LEU A 491 0.72 -27.37 -12.30
C LEU A 491 -0.56 -28.03 -12.86
N TRP A 492 -0.95 -27.72 -14.09
CA TRP A 492 -2.07 -28.37 -14.77
C TRP A 492 -1.74 -29.82 -15.10
N GLN A 493 -0.49 -30.11 -15.50
CA GLN A 493 -0.04 -31.48 -15.71
C GLN A 493 -0.07 -32.26 -14.41
N TYR A 494 0.43 -31.68 -13.31
CA TYR A 494 0.32 -32.25 -11.96
C TYR A 494 -1.13 -32.54 -11.58
N ALA A 495 -2.03 -31.56 -11.72
CA ALA A 495 -3.44 -31.72 -11.39
C ALA A 495 -4.10 -32.83 -12.22
N ILE A 496 -3.82 -32.88 -13.53
CA ILE A 496 -4.35 -33.91 -14.43
C ILE A 496 -3.78 -35.28 -14.05
N GLU A 497 -2.47 -35.38 -13.79
CA GLU A 497 -1.84 -36.64 -13.39
C GLU A 497 -2.33 -37.14 -12.03
N GLU A 498 -2.47 -36.27 -11.04
CA GLU A 498 -3.03 -36.64 -9.73
C GLU A 498 -4.50 -37.08 -9.88
N ARG A 499 -5.32 -36.38 -10.67
CA ARG A 499 -6.70 -36.81 -10.93
C ARG A 499 -6.79 -38.17 -11.63
N GLU A 500 -5.87 -38.48 -12.54
CA GLU A 500 -5.87 -39.74 -13.28
C GLU A 500 -5.31 -40.92 -12.48
N LYS A 501 -4.24 -40.70 -11.71
CA LYS A 501 -3.52 -41.76 -10.99
C LYS A 501 -4.02 -41.95 -9.57
N ASN A 502 -4.42 -40.86 -8.90
CA ASN A 502 -4.81 -40.82 -7.50
C ASN A 502 -6.12 -40.03 -7.34
N PRO A 503 -7.27 -40.55 -7.83
CA PRO A 503 -8.54 -39.88 -7.58
C PRO A 503 -8.78 -39.71 -6.08
N VAL A 504 -9.29 -38.55 -5.65
CA VAL A 504 -9.48 -38.21 -4.24
C VAL A 504 -10.32 -39.28 -3.55
N ASP A 505 -9.73 -39.92 -2.55
CA ASP A 505 -10.39 -40.84 -1.63
C ASP A 505 -10.83 -40.05 -0.40
N SER A 506 -12.14 -39.89 -0.23
CA SER A 506 -12.73 -39.08 0.85
C SER A 506 -12.33 -39.57 2.25
N LYS A 507 -11.89 -40.83 2.39
CA LYS A 507 -11.42 -41.42 3.65
C LYS A 507 -10.00 -41.03 4.03
N LYS A 508 -9.19 -40.51 3.08
CA LYS A 508 -7.80 -40.10 3.31
C LYS A 508 -7.64 -38.59 3.48
N VAL A 509 -8.75 -37.86 3.44
CA VAL A 509 -8.79 -36.42 3.61
C VAL A 509 -8.97 -36.12 5.10
N GLN A 510 -8.17 -35.20 5.62
CA GLN A 510 -8.38 -34.62 6.94
C GLN A 510 -9.46 -33.53 6.83
N TRP A 511 -10.69 -33.84 7.23
CA TRP A 511 -11.84 -32.93 7.13
C TRP A 511 -11.99 -32.07 8.39
N VAL A 512 -12.29 -30.79 8.19
CA VAL A 512 -12.82 -29.87 9.21
C VAL A 512 -14.06 -29.18 8.63
N GLY A 513 -15.23 -29.63 9.06
CA GLY A 513 -16.50 -29.20 8.47
C GLY A 513 -16.63 -29.63 7.00
N ASP A 514 -16.90 -28.67 6.12
CA ASP A 514 -17.09 -28.90 4.67
C ASP A 514 -15.78 -28.80 3.85
N ILE A 515 -14.63 -28.54 4.48
CA ILE A 515 -13.32 -28.39 3.82
C ILE A 515 -12.29 -29.36 4.41
N GLY A 516 -11.26 -29.72 3.65
CA GLY A 516 -10.22 -30.63 4.13
C GLY A 516 -8.91 -30.58 3.35
N ILE A 517 -7.85 -31.11 3.97
CA ILE A 517 -6.53 -31.26 3.35
C ILE A 517 -6.39 -32.70 2.85
N TRP A 518 -6.08 -32.85 1.57
CA TRP A 518 -5.84 -34.16 0.96
C TRP A 518 -4.36 -34.50 0.87
N LYS A 519 -3.50 -33.54 0.53
CA LYS A 519 -2.05 -33.73 0.43
C LYS A 519 -1.30 -32.46 0.74
N GLN A 520 -0.15 -32.59 1.38
CA GLN A 520 0.81 -31.50 1.56
C GLN A 520 2.20 -31.95 1.11
N HIS A 521 2.91 -31.09 0.39
CA HIS A 521 4.26 -31.39 -0.09
C HIS A 521 5.08 -30.13 -0.30
N LYS A 522 6.40 -30.25 -0.13
CA LYS A 522 7.35 -29.16 -0.35
C LYS A 522 7.89 -29.21 -1.76
N HIS A 523 7.69 -28.15 -2.55
CA HIS A 523 8.17 -28.05 -3.93
C HIS A 523 8.78 -26.67 -4.17
N GLY A 524 10.02 -26.62 -4.67
CA GLY A 524 10.74 -25.36 -4.90
C GLY A 524 10.97 -24.52 -3.63
N GLY A 525 11.11 -25.17 -2.47
CA GLY A 525 11.30 -24.50 -1.18
C GLY A 525 10.03 -23.94 -0.53
N LYS A 526 8.89 -23.94 -1.22
CA LYS A 526 7.57 -23.49 -0.71
C LYS A 526 6.67 -24.69 -0.42
N MET A 527 5.77 -24.53 0.55
CA MET A 527 4.74 -25.54 0.84
C MET A 527 3.58 -25.43 -0.17
N ARG A 528 3.10 -26.57 -0.65
CA ARG A 528 1.92 -26.68 -1.52
C ARG A 528 0.93 -27.67 -0.93
N TYR A 529 -0.35 -27.33 -1.02
CA TYR A 529 -1.47 -28.08 -0.48
C TYR A 529 -2.44 -28.48 -1.60
N ASP A 530 -2.89 -29.73 -1.60
CA ASP A 530 -4.05 -30.16 -2.35
C ASP A 530 -5.24 -30.16 -1.40
N LEU A 531 -6.16 -29.23 -1.62
CA LEU A 531 -7.29 -28.95 -0.75
C LEU A 531 -8.57 -29.49 -1.37
N VAL A 532 -9.53 -29.87 -0.54
CA VAL A 532 -10.82 -30.39 -0.99
C VAL A 532 -11.96 -29.73 -0.25
N GLN A 533 -13.09 -29.63 -0.93
CA GLN A 533 -14.30 -29.04 -0.39
C GLN A 533 -15.52 -29.83 -0.81
N ARG A 534 -16.45 -30.02 0.13
CA ARG A 534 -17.74 -30.65 -0.10
C ARG A 534 -18.82 -29.60 -0.28
N ALA A 535 -19.64 -29.73 -1.33
CA ALA A 535 -20.90 -29.01 -1.46
C ALA A 535 -21.99 -30.01 -1.87
N GLY A 536 -22.80 -30.43 -0.90
CA GLY A 536 -23.77 -31.51 -1.09
C GLY A 536 -23.10 -32.85 -1.38
N GLU A 537 -23.42 -33.46 -2.53
CA GLU A 537 -22.82 -34.71 -3.01
C GLU A 537 -21.56 -34.49 -3.87
N LYS A 538 -21.24 -33.24 -4.23
CA LYS A 538 -20.09 -32.91 -5.08
C LYS A 538 -18.86 -32.58 -4.24
N ILE A 539 -17.73 -33.17 -4.62
CA ILE A 539 -16.41 -32.86 -4.07
C ILE A 539 -15.64 -32.01 -5.09
N PHE A 540 -15.20 -30.84 -4.64
CA PHE A 540 -14.30 -29.93 -5.35
C PHE A 540 -12.88 -30.21 -4.88
N VAL A 541 -11.93 -30.24 -5.82
CA VAL A 541 -10.52 -30.53 -5.55
C VAL A 541 -9.68 -29.40 -6.14
N TYR A 542 -8.87 -28.79 -5.29
CA TYR A 542 -7.99 -27.67 -5.60
C TYR A 542 -6.54 -28.13 -5.49
N TYR A 543 -5.84 -28.20 -6.62
CA TYR A 543 -4.49 -28.77 -6.71
C TYR A 543 -3.42 -27.68 -6.61
N GLY A 544 -2.37 -27.94 -5.82
CA GLY A 544 -1.15 -27.13 -5.71
C GLY A 544 -1.37 -25.72 -5.18
N VAL A 545 -2.28 -25.55 -4.23
CA VAL A 545 -2.55 -24.31 -3.51
C VAL A 545 -1.33 -23.91 -2.68
N THR A 546 -0.88 -22.66 -2.80
CA THR A 546 0.23 -22.11 -2.01
C THR A 546 -0.28 -21.38 -0.77
N GLU A 547 0.59 -21.16 0.24
CA GLU A 547 0.28 -20.34 1.42
C GLU A 547 -0.34 -18.98 1.08
N ASP A 548 0.09 -18.36 -0.03
CA ASP A 548 -0.42 -17.07 -0.50
C ASP A 548 -1.89 -17.10 -0.93
N GLY A 549 -2.44 -18.28 -1.28
CA GLY A 549 -3.83 -18.48 -1.69
C GLY A 549 -4.76 -18.94 -0.57
N ILE A 550 -4.21 -19.18 0.62
CA ILE A 550 -4.94 -19.67 1.80
C ILE A 550 -5.49 -18.47 2.58
N HIS A 551 -6.81 -18.43 2.75
CA HIS A 551 -7.51 -17.37 3.48
C HIS A 551 -8.68 -17.92 4.29
N ASP A 552 -9.19 -17.10 5.22
CA ASP A 552 -10.38 -17.36 6.02
C ASP A 552 -10.36 -18.76 6.66
N GLN A 553 -11.39 -19.57 6.41
CA GLN A 553 -11.55 -20.92 6.96
C GLN A 553 -10.44 -21.90 6.53
N TRP A 554 -9.84 -21.70 5.35
CA TRP A 554 -8.67 -22.49 4.91
C TRP A 554 -7.44 -22.24 5.78
N ARG A 555 -7.32 -21.02 6.35
CA ARG A 555 -6.21 -20.67 7.24
C ARG A 555 -6.33 -21.36 8.59
N THR A 556 -7.56 -21.42 9.13
CA THR A 556 -7.86 -22.13 10.37
C THR A 556 -7.61 -23.64 10.23
N LEU A 557 -7.96 -24.22 9.07
CA LEU A 557 -7.71 -25.62 8.75
C LEU A 557 -6.21 -25.97 8.80
N ILE A 558 -5.35 -25.11 8.25
CA ILE A 558 -3.90 -25.36 8.19
C ILE A 558 -3.21 -25.02 9.52
N ALA A 559 -3.68 -23.99 10.24
CA ALA A 559 -3.13 -23.62 11.55
C ALA A 559 -3.43 -24.66 12.65
N GLY A 560 -4.56 -25.37 12.56
CA GLY A 560 -4.90 -26.44 13.51
C GLY A 560 -3.97 -27.67 13.46
N GLU A 561 -3.24 -27.86 12.35
CA GLU A 561 -2.26 -28.95 12.21
C GLU A 561 -0.90 -28.60 12.86
N GLU A 562 -0.48 -27.32 12.87
CA GLU A 562 0.77 -26.89 13.52
C GLU A 562 0.74 -27.13 15.04
N THR A 563 -0.44 -27.01 15.66
CA THR A 563 -0.64 -27.33 17.09
C THR A 563 -0.68 -28.84 17.37
N GLY A 564 -1.14 -29.66 16.43
CA GLY A 564 -1.22 -31.12 16.59
C GLY A 564 0.11 -31.86 16.37
N ALA A 565 1.07 -31.25 15.66
CA ALA A 565 2.38 -31.85 15.42
C ALA A 565 3.34 -31.74 16.63
N MET A 566 3.02 -30.93 17.64
CA MET A 566 3.87 -30.72 18.82
C MET A 566 3.63 -31.75 19.94
N GLU A 567 2.56 -32.54 19.90
CA GLU A 567 2.23 -33.55 20.93
C GLU A 567 2.78 -34.97 20.64
N MET A 568 3.38 -35.21 19.47
CA MET A 568 3.85 -36.54 19.05
C MET A 568 5.38 -36.67 19.14
N SER A 569 5.99 -36.31 20.26
CA SER A 569 7.35 -36.77 20.60
C SER A 569 7.65 -36.74 22.10
N ALA A 570 7.27 -37.80 22.82
CA ALA A 570 7.90 -38.14 24.10
C ALA A 570 7.92 -39.68 24.28
N PRO A 571 9.07 -40.29 24.64
CA PRO A 571 9.17 -41.73 24.81
C PRO A 571 8.68 -42.18 26.20
N GLU A 572 7.99 -43.32 26.24
CA GLU A 572 7.49 -44.00 27.45
C GLU A 572 8.62 -44.55 28.33
N LEU A 573 8.44 -44.47 29.66
CA LEU A 573 9.12 -45.30 30.67
C LEU A 573 8.11 -45.73 31.76
N PRO A 574 8.36 -46.86 32.45
CA PRO A 574 7.30 -47.78 32.87
C PRO A 574 6.71 -47.52 34.25
N ALA A 575 5.55 -48.18 34.44
CA ALA A 575 4.69 -48.19 35.61
C ALA A 575 5.38 -48.58 36.91
N ASP A 576 5.10 -47.83 37.98
CA ASP A 576 4.71 -48.37 39.29
C ASP A 576 4.15 -47.27 40.21
N ALA A 577 3.27 -47.71 41.12
CA ALA A 577 2.67 -47.02 42.26
C ALA A 577 1.28 -46.35 42.06
N GLN A 578 0.23 -47.17 42.27
CA GLN A 578 -1.00 -46.76 42.95
C GLN A 578 -0.63 -46.19 44.35
N VAL A 579 -1.22 -45.07 44.80
CA VAL A 579 -2.44 -45.00 45.63
C VAL A 579 -2.87 -43.53 45.83
N ASN A 580 -4.19 -43.30 45.72
CA ASN A 580 -5.07 -42.52 46.61
C ASN A 580 -6.04 -41.60 45.85
N ALA A 581 -7.27 -42.09 45.77
CA ALA A 581 -8.47 -41.32 45.56
C ALA A 581 -8.82 -40.57 46.84
N ASP A 582 -9.06 -39.27 46.72
CA ASP A 582 -10.19 -38.58 47.35
C ASP A 582 -10.10 -37.10 46.98
N LEU A 583 -10.99 -36.67 46.09
CA LEU A 583 -11.86 -35.49 46.22
C LEU A 583 -12.40 -35.07 44.84
N ILE A 584 -13.71 -34.88 44.82
CA ILE A 584 -14.55 -34.19 43.81
C ILE A 584 -15.19 -35.09 42.75
N ALA A 585 -16.47 -35.40 43.01
CA ALA A 585 -17.53 -35.56 42.02
C ALA A 585 -18.84 -35.00 42.64
N PRO A 586 -19.93 -34.84 41.88
CA PRO A 586 -20.11 -33.88 40.78
C PRO A 586 -21.41 -33.08 41.00
N MET A 587 -21.66 -31.99 40.27
CA MET A 587 -23.04 -31.46 40.13
C MET A 587 -23.36 -31.03 38.70
N ASN A 588 -24.50 -31.55 38.26
CA ASN A 588 -25.11 -31.53 36.94
C ASN A 588 -25.63 -30.17 36.48
N GLU A 589 -25.77 -30.12 35.15
CA GLU A 589 -26.75 -29.40 34.34
C GLU A 589 -28.03 -28.97 35.06
N MET A 590 -28.44 -27.73 34.81
CA MET A 590 -29.78 -27.24 35.12
C MET A 590 -30.29 -26.36 33.97
N GLU A 591 -31.19 -26.94 33.18
CA GLU A 591 -32.23 -26.29 32.37
C GLU A 591 -33.10 -25.36 33.24
N MET A 592 -33.71 -24.32 32.64
CA MET A 592 -35.07 -23.76 32.88
C MET A 592 -35.23 -22.44 32.06
N PRO A 593 -36.44 -21.86 31.81
CA PRO A 593 -37.65 -22.43 31.22
C PRO A 593 -38.35 -21.48 30.19
N ARG A 594 -39.49 -21.90 29.62
CA ARG A 594 -40.43 -21.10 28.78
C ARG A 594 -41.80 -20.89 29.50
N GLU A 595 -42.57 -19.92 28.97
CA GLU A 595 -43.99 -19.49 29.22
C GLU A 595 -44.14 -18.26 30.16
N MET A 596 -45.01 -17.24 29.95
CA MET A 596 -46.10 -16.94 29.01
C MET A 596 -46.41 -15.39 29.02
N GLU A 597 -47.28 -14.92 28.11
CA GLU A 597 -47.68 -13.53 27.75
C GLU A 597 -48.37 -12.65 28.83
N ASP A 598 -48.19 -11.31 28.77
CA ASP A 598 -49.21 -10.27 28.44
C ASP A 598 -48.79 -8.84 28.94
N ALA A 599 -49.38 -7.80 28.31
CA ALA A 599 -49.54 -6.39 28.72
C ALA A 599 -48.68 -5.28 28.03
N SER A 600 -49.23 -4.79 26.90
CA SER A 600 -49.72 -3.41 26.65
C SER A 600 -48.81 -2.15 26.65
N GLU A 601 -49.03 -1.34 25.59
CA GLU A 601 -48.89 0.13 25.43
C GLU A 601 -47.61 0.72 24.75
N PRO A 602 -47.67 1.91 24.10
CA PRO A 602 -48.24 2.10 22.77
C PRO A 602 -47.33 2.89 21.80
N ARG A 603 -47.68 2.84 20.50
CA ARG A 603 -47.24 3.78 19.46
C ARG A 603 -47.98 5.11 19.61
N ALA A 604 -47.26 6.23 19.55
CA ALA A 604 -47.82 7.55 19.30
C ALA A 604 -47.36 8.07 17.93
N GLU A 605 -48.31 8.19 17.01
CA GLU A 605 -48.27 9.07 15.84
C GLU A 605 -48.53 10.52 16.28
N ILE A 606 -47.74 11.49 15.81
CA ILE A 606 -48.12 12.90 15.65
C ILE A 606 -47.35 13.41 14.41
N ALA A 607 -47.97 13.38 13.24
CA ALA A 607 -48.76 14.46 12.62
C ALA A 607 -47.88 15.57 12.00
N ALA A 608 -47.95 15.64 10.68
CA ALA A 608 -47.44 16.72 9.85
C ALA A 608 -48.30 17.97 10.04
N GLU A 609 -47.66 19.11 10.23
CA GLU A 609 -48.28 20.43 10.05
C GLU A 609 -47.48 21.22 9.00
N MET A 610 -48.22 21.61 7.95
CA MET A 610 -47.82 22.54 6.91
C MET A 610 -47.87 23.98 7.45
N ILE A 611 -46.87 24.80 7.13
CA ILE A 611 -46.95 26.27 7.23
C ILE A 611 -46.43 26.85 5.88
N PRO A 612 -47.09 27.90 5.32
CA PRO A 612 -47.06 28.25 3.89
C PRO A 612 -45.91 29.23 3.53
N PRO A 613 -45.72 29.60 2.24
CA PRO A 613 -44.52 30.29 1.79
C PRO A 613 -44.58 31.79 2.10
N ILE A 614 -43.43 32.39 2.41
CA ILE A 614 -43.28 33.84 2.57
C ILE A 614 -42.73 34.42 1.28
N ASP A 615 -43.49 35.39 0.76
CA ASP A 615 -43.24 36.20 -0.42
C ASP A 615 -42.05 37.15 -0.25
N VAL A 616 -41.39 37.37 -1.38
CA VAL A 616 -40.29 38.32 -1.60
C VAL A 616 -40.90 39.68 -1.93
N ALA A 617 -40.50 40.74 -1.20
CA ALA A 617 -40.71 42.12 -1.63
C ALA A 617 -39.61 43.04 -1.08
N GLU A 618 -39.26 44.01 -1.93
CA GLU A 618 -38.11 44.91 -1.91
C GLU A 618 -38.23 46.11 -0.94
N ASP A 619 -37.09 46.80 -0.83
CA ASP A 619 -36.86 48.18 -0.40
C ASP A 619 -37.00 48.55 1.08
N PHE A 620 -35.89 48.98 1.70
CA PHE A 620 -35.71 50.39 2.09
C PHE A 620 -34.25 50.72 2.41
N THR A 621 -33.88 51.92 2.00
CA THR A 621 -32.59 52.64 2.05
C THR A 621 -32.24 53.22 3.43
N ALA A 622 -30.95 53.61 3.57
CA ALA A 622 -30.36 54.58 4.52
C ALA A 622 -30.19 54.09 5.98
N THR A 623 -29.13 54.38 6.76
CA THR A 623 -27.99 55.32 6.65
C THR A 623 -26.90 54.94 7.66
N ALA A 624 -25.67 55.35 7.36
CA ALA A 624 -24.49 55.54 8.23
C ALA A 624 -24.72 55.72 9.75
N GLU A 625 -23.82 55.14 10.57
CA GLU A 625 -22.94 55.92 11.48
C GLU A 625 -21.78 55.07 12.03
N LEU A 626 -20.60 55.71 12.09
CA LEU A 626 -19.30 55.24 12.56
C LEU A 626 -19.14 55.56 14.05
N GLU A 627 -18.69 54.61 14.88
CA GLU A 627 -18.02 54.95 16.15
C GLU A 627 -16.93 53.92 16.53
N THR A 628 -15.68 54.40 16.62
CA THR A 628 -14.59 53.92 17.48
C THR A 628 -13.64 55.11 17.70
N PRO A 629 -12.74 55.12 18.69
CA PRO A 629 -12.80 54.58 20.05
C PRO A 629 -12.41 55.63 21.12
N ALA A 630 -12.77 55.40 22.39
CA ALA A 630 -12.31 56.22 23.52
C ALA A 630 -11.02 55.65 24.14
N GLU A 631 -9.98 56.48 24.17
CA GLU A 631 -8.80 56.37 25.03
C GLU A 631 -9.19 56.54 26.50
N MET A 632 -8.53 55.84 27.42
CA MET A 632 -8.40 56.29 28.81
C MET A 632 -7.12 55.80 29.47
N GLU A 633 -6.46 56.75 30.11
CA GLU A 633 -5.10 56.80 30.65
C GLU A 633 -4.85 55.93 31.90
N MET A 634 -3.57 55.65 32.11
CA MET A 634 -2.98 55.15 33.37
C MET A 634 -2.84 56.26 34.44
N PRO A 635 -2.78 55.87 35.74
CA PRO A 635 -2.08 56.63 36.77
C PRO A 635 -0.94 55.84 37.46
N PRO A 636 -0.09 56.48 38.30
CA PRO A 636 1.38 56.32 38.22
C PRO A 636 2.06 55.58 39.39
N ALA A 637 3.40 55.55 39.25
CA ALA A 637 4.48 54.89 40.01
C ALA A 637 4.70 55.31 41.48
N GLN A 638 5.40 54.44 42.25
CA GLN A 638 6.40 54.73 43.31
C GLN A 638 7.31 53.47 43.51
N THR A 639 8.60 53.50 43.12
CA THR A 639 9.85 53.63 43.95
C THR A 639 10.09 52.50 44.97
N GLU A 640 11.25 51.89 45.23
CA GLU A 640 12.71 52.02 44.97
C GLU A 640 13.32 50.66 45.38
N THR A 641 14.42 50.13 44.82
CA THR A 641 15.76 50.22 45.45
C THR A 641 16.85 49.56 44.55
N GLU A 642 17.86 50.37 44.19
CA GLU A 642 19.33 50.19 44.33
C GLU A 642 19.89 48.78 44.70
N ILE A 643 21.06 48.26 44.27
CA ILE A 643 22.30 48.83 43.66
C ILE A 643 23.31 47.69 43.31
N GLN A 644 24.25 47.99 42.39
CA GLN A 644 25.63 47.47 42.18
C GLN A 644 25.96 46.11 41.50
N THR A 645 26.59 46.26 40.33
CA THR A 645 27.67 45.44 39.71
C THR A 645 28.99 45.50 40.51
N PRO A 646 29.95 44.57 40.31
CA PRO A 646 31.04 44.83 39.35
C PRO A 646 31.59 43.59 38.59
N ALA A 647 32.37 43.90 37.55
CA ALA A 647 33.10 43.01 36.64
C ALA A 647 34.39 42.39 37.23
N ASN A 648 34.89 41.30 36.64
CA ASN A 648 36.33 41.08 36.39
C ASN A 648 36.63 39.88 35.46
N ASP A 649 37.68 40.07 34.65
CA ASP A 649 38.26 39.18 33.64
C ASP A 649 39.24 38.10 34.17
N LEU A 650 39.58 37.14 33.29
CA LEU A 650 40.73 36.19 33.21
C LEU A 650 40.58 34.77 33.83
N PRO A 651 41.31 33.74 33.34
CA PRO A 651 41.26 33.04 32.03
C PRO A 651 41.07 31.49 32.22
N PRO A 652 40.95 30.65 31.16
CA PRO A 652 40.73 29.21 31.34
C PRO A 652 42.01 28.44 31.72
N VAL A 653 41.88 27.58 32.74
CA VAL A 653 42.93 26.67 33.24
C VAL A 653 42.92 25.36 32.45
N ILE A 654 44.10 24.97 31.96
CA ILE A 654 44.40 23.68 31.31
C ILE A 654 44.56 22.61 32.40
N PRO A 655 43.94 21.42 32.29
CA PRO A 655 44.37 20.25 33.06
C PRO A 655 45.45 19.45 32.32
N ASN A 656 46.50 19.12 33.06
CA ASN A 656 47.67 18.33 32.66
C ASN A 656 47.32 16.84 32.43
N PRO A 657 48.03 16.09 31.55
CA PRO A 657 47.73 14.73 31.18
C PRO A 657 48.51 13.74 32.05
N SER A 658 47.79 13.00 32.89
CA SER A 658 48.36 11.85 33.60
C SER A 658 47.25 10.96 34.12
N GLU A 659 46.86 9.96 33.31
CA GLU A 659 46.72 8.55 33.72
C GLU A 659 46.18 7.66 32.58
N PRO A 660 46.49 6.35 32.58
CA PRO A 660 46.66 5.54 31.38
C PRO A 660 45.35 5.02 30.79
N ARG A 661 45.31 4.88 29.46
CA ARG A 661 44.30 4.08 28.75
C ARG A 661 44.50 2.60 29.07
N PRO A 662 43.44 1.84 29.39
CA PRO A 662 43.38 0.42 29.09
C PRO A 662 42.74 0.23 27.71
N SER A 663 43.54 -0.31 26.80
CA SER A 663 43.06 -0.99 25.60
C SER A 663 42.34 -2.30 25.96
N ASP A 664 41.49 -2.76 25.06
CA ASP A 664 40.97 -4.12 24.94
C ASP A 664 39.96 -4.58 26.00
N ALA A 665 38.78 -3.96 26.02
CA ALA A 665 37.55 -4.64 26.40
C ALA A 665 36.66 -4.80 25.17
N GLN A 666 36.39 -6.04 24.75
CA GLN A 666 35.38 -6.32 23.73
C GLN A 666 34.04 -5.70 24.15
N PRO A 667 33.25 -5.12 23.21
CA PRO A 667 31.92 -4.62 23.55
C PRO A 667 31.08 -5.76 24.11
N LYS A 668 30.61 -5.61 25.35
CA LYS A 668 29.72 -6.59 25.99
C LYS A 668 28.48 -6.75 25.11
N SER A 669 28.08 -7.99 24.86
CA SER A 669 26.86 -8.27 24.09
C SER A 669 25.65 -7.70 24.84
N THR A 670 24.62 -7.29 24.10
CA THR A 670 23.36 -6.78 24.66
C THR A 670 22.77 -7.75 25.70
N ALA A 671 22.95 -9.05 25.51
CA ALA A 671 22.51 -10.08 26.46
C ALA A 671 23.24 -10.05 27.81
N GLN A 672 24.51 -9.62 27.85
CA GLN A 672 25.28 -9.49 29.11
C GLN A 672 24.88 -8.24 29.89
N THR A 673 24.61 -7.13 29.21
CA THR A 673 24.08 -5.92 29.87
C THR A 673 22.69 -6.15 30.46
N TRP A 674 21.81 -6.87 29.75
CA TRP A 674 20.48 -7.23 30.28
C TRP A 674 20.57 -8.15 31.50
N ARG A 675 21.52 -9.09 31.53
CA ARG A 675 21.70 -9.98 32.70
C ARG A 675 22.20 -9.22 33.93
N GLU A 676 23.15 -8.30 33.77
CA GLU A 676 23.66 -7.47 34.88
C GLU A 676 22.58 -6.52 35.42
N GLU A 677 21.72 -5.98 34.56
CA GLU A 677 20.56 -5.16 34.98
C GLU A 677 19.50 -5.99 35.72
N LEU A 678 19.22 -7.21 35.25
CA LEU A 678 18.28 -8.12 35.92
C LEU A 678 18.80 -8.59 37.28
N GLU A 679 20.10 -8.88 37.40
CA GLU A 679 20.72 -9.21 38.68
C GLU A 679 20.70 -8.03 39.66
N ARG A 680 20.91 -6.80 39.17
CA ARG A 680 20.81 -5.58 39.99
C ARG A 680 19.37 -5.36 40.48
N ALA A 681 18.39 -5.49 39.59
CA ALA A 681 16.97 -5.36 39.94
C ALA A 681 16.52 -6.45 40.92
N MET A 682 16.96 -7.70 40.74
CA MET A 682 16.67 -8.79 41.68
C MET A 682 17.31 -8.54 43.04
N LYS A 683 18.52 -7.99 43.10
CA LYS A 683 19.20 -7.65 44.35
C LYS A 683 18.48 -6.51 45.10
N GLU A 684 18.06 -5.46 44.40
CA GLU A 684 17.28 -4.37 44.98
C GLU A 684 15.91 -4.82 45.49
N THR A 685 15.28 -5.79 44.80
CA THR A 685 14.00 -6.38 45.22
C THR A 685 14.18 -7.24 46.48
N ASN A 686 15.27 -8.00 46.56
CA ASN A 686 15.56 -8.88 47.68
C ASN A 686 16.00 -8.09 48.94
N ASP A 687 16.66 -6.95 48.75
CA ASP A 687 17.03 -6.04 49.85
C ASP A 687 15.80 -5.27 50.37
N ARG A 688 14.81 -4.96 49.51
CA ARG A 688 13.52 -4.39 49.94
C ARG A 688 12.67 -5.40 50.72
N SER A 689 12.61 -6.66 50.30
CA SER A 689 11.87 -7.71 51.02
C SER A 689 12.50 -8.15 52.36
N ARG A 690 13.70 -7.65 52.70
CA ARG A 690 14.34 -7.85 53.99
C ARG A 690 14.20 -6.65 54.94
N ALA A 691 13.70 -5.53 54.45
CA ALA A 691 13.51 -4.29 55.21
C ALA A 691 12.06 -4.06 55.64
N ASP A 692 11.10 -4.81 55.08
CA ASP A 692 9.72 -5.00 55.55
C ASP A 692 9.59 -6.34 56.30
#